data_AF-A0A5N6UZH0-F1
#
_entry.id   AF-A0A5N6UZH0-F1
#
_cell.length_a   1.000
_cell.length_b   1.000
_cell.length_c   1.000
_cell.angle_alpha   90.00
_cell.angle_beta   90.00
_cell.angle_gamma   90.00
#
_symmetry.space_group_name_H-M   'P 1'
#
loop_
_entity.id
_entity.type
_entity.pdbx_description
1 polymer ?
#
loop_
_entity_poly.entity_id
_entity_poly.type
_entity_poly.pdbx_seq_one_letter_code
_entity_poly.pdbx_strand_id
1 'polypeptide(L)'
;MTVAAEYRVKAKAETAKRLIAQLVNEGLVNLTLYPGRRSPGELEGQITPECGESRCIKTDVVQGNGPIWRPKNFKVPVTLCNEGVETQEDNPGTIFEFISIGFACNMETREAIARELRNSADMLAKWMEIAAKKPLLDLNCSFIDWEQSLITGHPSHPASLCGSLSPVGPDDLPDMLNPGLSFVILPRSSARVFGPFEDLLRPLRELLEVDISTTEDKIIVPCLSQHLPSLQNFFPEAEIVASVPQCAQAQASIRSVSVPGYGFDIKFSLACLITSALRVLPCWSAAAAPSITPVLKKLFPPDLWVFGEVAAITGSQENASEARHLTCILRENMEAKANERDETLILASALMEKPFGRDVTYAEILFDLTTREAVEKSLVTCVSPYGELPPVSRRLNPFPALLPRQFPDDIRVFQEALTIALNNIVERWWKDEEANFPSRMPLEPQAEDLLRGNLRPDILIPAQTEGKDPEFRVCEINGRFPISFISHVACVYEALAGCLKDSPVFEPATRYDKVQEGLLALFNPNLPIHFVSEGKDFPRTSPLFGLIEKRTGMRPRQVKSKDLRLVPSKASRTGLILCCVWGADPDVSKTSDMPQLIKVNGEALEEVHQIGLQLFDYELFSLPLEMVRHIGLCCVNDPRSVFIAHDKRILGIILQELDALLNKHKVLSPAQAQILRERIIPTILPGSSEFKTLLDNSQKDPQAKNGYILKPVRDARGHGILLGKNISVQEWETILASLVYDSASAATTVLSLVLGRAAQGSRKSHGWNLFFREWAFRRTCGPHIYVYKIISKVSTTYVLVLPSKPSSPKAHIVAATAL
;
A
#
# COMPACT_ATOMS: atom_id res chain seq x y z
N MET A 1 15.54 43.02 -10.14
CA MET A 1 15.26 42.04 -11.21
C MET A 1 13.86 42.31 -11.74
N THR A 2 13.48 41.82 -12.92
CA THR A 2 12.06 41.85 -13.34
C THR A 2 11.29 40.75 -12.62
N VAL A 3 9.98 40.94 -12.40
CA VAL A 3 9.13 39.95 -11.70
C VAL A 3 9.17 38.58 -12.40
N ALA A 4 9.20 38.56 -13.73
CA ALA A 4 9.35 37.33 -14.52
C ALA A 4 10.69 36.59 -14.29
N ALA A 5 11.77 37.31 -13.97
CA ALA A 5 13.06 36.68 -13.64
C ALA A 5 13.01 36.00 -12.26
N GLU A 6 12.26 36.56 -11.30
CA GLU A 6 12.06 35.94 -9.98
C GLU A 6 11.25 34.64 -10.07
N TYR A 7 10.24 34.57 -10.96
CA TYR A 7 9.50 33.33 -11.21
C TYR A 7 10.41 32.22 -11.73
N ARG A 8 11.29 32.52 -12.70
CA ARG A 8 12.24 31.53 -13.25
C ARG A 8 13.18 30.98 -12.18
N VAL A 9 13.73 31.83 -11.30
CA VAL A 9 14.59 31.39 -10.18
C VAL A 9 13.80 30.51 -9.20
N LYS A 10 12.59 30.92 -8.79
CA LYS A 10 11.75 30.13 -7.87
C LYS A 10 11.35 28.79 -8.47
N ALA A 11 10.95 28.76 -9.74
CA ALA A 11 10.53 27.55 -10.44
C ALA A 11 11.67 26.54 -10.58
N LYS A 12 12.85 26.97 -11.05
CA LYS A 12 14.06 26.13 -11.06
C LYS A 12 14.36 25.52 -9.69
N ALA A 13 14.37 26.35 -8.65
CA ALA A 13 14.63 25.90 -7.28
C ALA A 13 13.61 24.85 -6.81
N GLU A 14 12.31 25.06 -7.08
CA GLU A 14 11.25 24.12 -6.70
C GLU A 14 11.27 22.80 -7.50
N THR A 15 11.66 22.85 -8.78
CA THR A 15 11.86 21.66 -9.61
C THR A 15 13.12 20.88 -9.19
N ALA A 16 14.23 21.56 -8.89
CA ALA A 16 15.46 20.94 -8.39
C ALA A 16 15.26 20.28 -7.02
N LYS A 17 14.52 20.90 -6.09
CA LYS A 17 14.13 20.27 -4.81
C LYS A 17 13.31 18.99 -5.02
N ARG A 18 12.38 18.98 -5.99
CA ARG A 18 11.57 17.79 -6.33
C ARG A 18 12.43 16.67 -6.91
N LEU A 19 13.37 17.01 -7.80
CA LEU A 19 14.34 16.06 -8.36
C LEU A 19 15.16 15.41 -7.24
N ILE A 20 15.78 16.22 -6.37
CA ILE A 20 16.60 15.72 -5.27
C ILE A 20 15.78 14.84 -4.31
N ALA A 21 14.58 15.28 -3.93
CA ALA A 21 13.69 14.49 -3.08
C ALA A 21 13.31 13.15 -3.73
N GLN A 22 13.01 13.12 -5.03
CA GLN A 22 12.70 11.88 -5.74
C GLN A 22 13.91 10.93 -5.77
N LEU A 23 15.08 11.41 -6.21
CA LEU A 23 16.31 10.60 -6.30
C LEU A 23 16.66 9.94 -4.96
N VAL A 24 16.56 10.68 -3.85
CA VAL A 24 16.84 10.17 -2.50
C VAL A 24 15.76 9.17 -2.05
N ASN A 25 14.47 9.46 -2.26
CA ASN A 25 13.37 8.58 -1.83
C ASN A 25 13.30 7.26 -2.62
N GLU A 26 13.69 7.27 -3.90
CA GLU A 26 13.74 6.07 -4.74
C GLU A 26 15.04 5.26 -4.54
N GLY A 27 16.01 5.80 -3.80
CA GLY A 27 17.30 5.15 -3.53
C GLY A 27 18.26 5.17 -4.71
N LEU A 28 18.05 6.06 -5.69
CA LEU A 28 18.96 6.26 -6.83
C LEU A 28 20.26 6.98 -6.42
N VAL A 29 20.24 7.67 -5.28
CA VAL A 29 21.37 8.35 -4.66
C VAL A 29 21.32 8.17 -3.13
N ASN A 30 22.49 8.13 -2.50
CA ASN A 30 22.61 8.11 -1.05
C ASN A 30 22.65 9.53 -0.49
N LEU A 31 21.93 9.81 0.59
CA LEU A 31 21.98 11.07 1.33
C LEU A 31 22.65 10.86 2.70
N THR A 32 23.83 11.44 2.88
CA THR A 32 24.55 11.49 4.15
C THR A 32 24.38 12.87 4.80
N LEU A 33 24.15 12.92 6.11
CA LEU A 33 23.91 14.16 6.85
C LEU A 33 25.07 14.48 7.80
N TYR A 34 25.57 15.70 7.72
CA TYR A 34 26.63 16.24 8.57
C TYR A 34 26.11 17.41 9.42
N PRO A 35 26.73 17.71 10.58
CA PRO A 35 26.41 18.91 11.35
C PRO A 35 26.70 20.17 10.53
N GLY A 36 25.69 21.02 10.30
CA GLY A 36 25.84 22.22 9.49
C GLY A 36 26.82 23.24 10.10
N ARG A 37 27.63 23.89 9.26
CA ARG A 37 28.66 24.86 9.70
C ARG A 37 28.18 26.29 9.89
N ARG A 38 26.92 26.62 9.54
CA ARG A 38 26.44 28.00 9.38
C ARG A 38 25.26 28.42 10.29
N SER A 39 24.40 27.49 10.69
CA SER A 39 23.17 27.78 11.45
C SER A 39 22.87 26.70 12.50
N PRO A 40 22.43 27.05 13.73
CA PRO A 40 21.94 26.05 14.69
C PRO A 40 20.65 25.38 14.20
N GLY A 41 20.68 24.08 13.97
CA GLY A 41 19.49 23.27 13.60
C GLY A 41 19.41 22.87 12.11
N GLU A 42 20.33 23.33 11.26
CA GLU A 42 20.43 22.90 9.87
C GLU A 42 21.54 21.85 9.71
N LEU A 43 21.31 20.84 8.86
CA LEU A 43 22.28 19.79 8.54
C LEU A 43 22.85 20.03 7.14
N GLU A 44 24.12 19.71 6.92
CA GLU A 44 24.70 19.69 5.57
C GLU A 44 24.45 18.29 4.98
N GLY A 45 23.62 18.21 3.94
CA GLY A 45 23.35 16.98 3.20
C GLY A 45 24.32 16.81 2.03
N GLN A 46 25.06 15.71 2.02
CA GLN A 46 25.88 15.28 0.90
C GLN A 46 25.16 14.13 0.18
N ILE A 47 24.93 14.30 -1.11
CA ILE A 47 24.22 13.34 -1.98
C ILE A 47 25.25 12.72 -2.94
N THR A 48 25.35 11.40 -2.97
CA THR A 48 26.29 10.65 -3.82
C THR A 48 25.57 9.59 -4.66
N PRO A 49 26.04 9.30 -5.88
CA PRO A 49 25.54 8.16 -6.65
C PRO A 49 26.02 6.83 -6.02
N GLU A 50 25.35 5.71 -6.29
CA GLU A 50 25.79 4.39 -5.80
C GLU A 50 27.16 3.96 -6.39
N CYS A 51 27.50 4.44 -7.59
CA CYS A 51 28.74 4.12 -8.29
C CYS A 51 29.54 5.39 -8.63
N GLY A 52 30.44 5.81 -7.73
CA GLY A 52 31.46 6.84 -8.00
C GLY A 52 31.70 7.79 -6.83
N GLU A 53 32.86 7.68 -6.18
CA GLU A 53 33.21 8.47 -4.98
C GLU A 53 33.65 9.92 -5.29
N SER A 54 34.02 10.23 -6.53
CA SER A 54 34.59 11.55 -6.90
C SER A 54 33.56 12.66 -7.11
N ARG A 55 32.25 12.35 -7.08
CA ARG A 55 31.16 13.30 -7.33
C ARG A 55 30.12 13.31 -6.23
N CYS A 56 29.76 14.50 -5.76
CA CYS A 56 28.63 14.68 -4.85
C CYS A 56 27.90 16.01 -5.07
N ILE A 57 26.66 16.07 -4.61
CA ILE A 57 25.87 17.30 -4.51
C ILE A 57 25.77 17.65 -3.02
N LYS A 58 26.14 18.87 -2.62
CA LYS A 58 25.96 19.37 -1.24
C LYS A 58 24.80 20.36 -1.18
N THR A 59 23.97 20.26 -0.16
CA THR A 59 22.85 21.18 0.10
C THR A 59 22.57 21.27 1.60
N ASP A 60 22.08 22.41 2.08
CA ASP A 60 21.50 22.48 3.42
C ASP A 60 20.20 21.67 3.47
N VAL A 61 20.03 20.91 4.56
CA VAL A 61 18.90 20.02 4.81
C VAL A 61 18.23 20.36 6.13
N VAL A 62 16.90 20.56 6.07
CA VAL A 62 16.04 20.72 7.24
C VAL A 62 15.36 19.37 7.51
N GLN A 63 15.76 18.66 8.56
CA GLN A 63 15.27 17.30 8.83
C GLN A 63 13.78 17.29 9.24
N GLY A 64 12.99 16.43 8.60
CA GLY A 64 11.58 16.19 8.96
C GLY A 64 11.40 14.98 9.90
N ASN A 65 10.29 14.94 10.64
CA ASN A 65 9.94 13.86 11.56
C ASN A 65 9.42 12.58 10.87
N GLY A 66 9.99 12.17 9.73
CA GLY A 66 9.50 11.01 8.97
C GLY A 66 10.51 10.41 7.99
N PRO A 67 10.23 9.19 7.47
CA PRO A 67 11.17 8.43 6.63
C PRO A 67 11.19 8.85 5.15
N ILE A 68 10.39 9.85 4.76
CA ILE A 68 10.27 10.34 3.37
C ILE A 68 10.73 11.79 3.33
N TRP A 69 11.67 12.08 2.43
CA TRP A 69 12.15 13.42 2.17
C TRP A 69 11.18 14.19 1.28
N ARG A 70 10.88 15.44 1.62
CA ARG A 70 10.01 16.33 0.83
C ARG A 70 10.86 17.42 0.17
N PRO A 71 10.41 18.06 -0.92
CA PRO A 71 11.14 19.15 -1.57
C PRO A 71 11.56 20.25 -0.58
N LYS A 72 10.67 20.62 0.34
CA LYS A 72 10.93 21.63 1.39
C LYS A 72 12.03 21.27 2.41
N ASN A 73 12.53 20.03 2.40
CA ASN A 73 13.64 19.62 3.25
C ASN A 73 15.00 20.00 2.66
N PHE A 74 15.09 20.37 1.37
CA PHE A 74 16.32 20.72 0.69
C PHE A 74 16.35 22.21 0.32
N LYS A 75 17.52 22.85 0.40
CA LYS A 75 17.77 24.18 -0.17
C LYS A 75 18.34 24.07 -1.60
N VAL A 76 18.12 25.12 -2.39
CA VAL A 76 18.68 25.32 -3.74
C VAL A 76 19.04 26.82 -3.85
N PRO A 77 20.16 27.23 -4.47
CA PRO A 77 21.14 26.46 -5.24
C PRO A 77 21.84 25.36 -4.43
N VAL A 78 22.28 24.32 -5.13
CA VAL A 78 23.09 23.23 -4.59
C VAL A 78 24.54 23.37 -5.06
N THR A 79 25.47 22.72 -4.35
CA THR A 79 26.89 22.72 -4.72
C THR A 79 27.24 21.40 -5.40
N LEU A 80 27.50 21.44 -6.71
CA LEU A 80 28.05 20.31 -7.46
C LEU A 80 29.55 20.23 -7.18
N CYS A 81 30.03 19.08 -6.71
CA CYS A 81 31.44 18.87 -6.32
C CYS A 81 32.03 17.71 -7.14
N ASN A 82 33.03 17.98 -7.99
CA ASN A 82 33.77 16.97 -8.76
C ASN A 82 35.27 17.24 -8.67
N GLU A 83 36.05 16.26 -8.20
CA GLU A 83 37.53 16.32 -8.20
C GLU A 83 38.13 17.58 -7.54
N GLY A 84 37.42 18.12 -6.53
CA GLY A 84 37.82 19.33 -5.79
C GLY A 84 37.31 20.65 -6.38
N VAL A 85 36.66 20.63 -7.55
CA VAL A 85 35.94 21.79 -8.10
C VAL A 85 34.53 21.83 -7.53
N GLU A 86 34.13 22.99 -6.99
CA GLU A 86 32.78 23.25 -6.46
C GLU A 86 32.07 24.33 -7.28
N THR A 87 30.86 24.03 -7.78
CA THR A 87 30.04 24.94 -8.58
C THR A 87 28.63 25.03 -8.00
N GLN A 88 28.10 26.26 -7.86
CA GLN A 88 26.68 26.46 -7.50
C GLN A 88 25.79 26.22 -8.72
N GLU A 89 24.71 25.45 -8.56
CA GLU A 89 23.75 25.17 -9.62
C GLU A 89 22.29 25.18 -9.10
N ASP A 90 21.38 25.69 -9.93
CA ASP A 90 19.93 25.69 -9.69
C ASP A 90 19.14 24.98 -10.81
N ASN A 91 19.76 24.69 -11.96
CA ASN A 91 19.13 24.08 -13.10
C ASN A 91 18.90 22.56 -12.87
N PRO A 92 17.64 22.08 -12.80
CA PRO A 92 17.37 20.68 -12.52
C PRO A 92 17.90 19.73 -13.61
N GLY A 93 17.95 20.17 -14.88
CA GLY A 93 18.56 19.39 -15.96
C GLY A 93 20.06 19.22 -15.78
N THR A 94 20.78 20.28 -15.44
CA THR A 94 22.24 20.21 -15.19
C THR A 94 22.56 19.40 -13.93
N ILE A 95 21.77 19.54 -12.85
CA ILE A 95 21.90 18.73 -11.63
C ILE A 95 21.70 17.24 -11.94
N PHE A 96 20.70 16.92 -12.78
CA PHE A 96 20.47 15.54 -13.23
C PHE A 96 21.60 15.02 -14.12
N GLU A 97 22.04 15.77 -15.13
CA GLU A 97 23.16 15.40 -16.01
C GLU A 97 24.43 15.10 -15.19
N PHE A 98 24.72 15.92 -14.18
CA PHE A 98 25.87 15.75 -13.29
C PHE A 98 25.84 14.42 -12.51
N ILE A 99 24.70 14.10 -11.88
CA ILE A 99 24.58 12.92 -10.99
C ILE A 99 24.28 11.62 -11.74
N SER A 100 23.54 11.71 -12.85
CA SER A 100 23.07 10.55 -13.61
C SER A 100 24.15 9.86 -14.46
N ILE A 101 25.37 10.40 -14.51
CA ILE A 101 26.52 9.72 -15.13
C ILE A 101 26.84 8.41 -14.37
N GLY A 102 26.53 8.32 -13.07
CA GLY A 102 26.61 7.08 -12.30
C GLY A 102 25.43 6.11 -12.48
N PHE A 103 24.41 6.46 -13.26
CA PHE A 103 23.22 5.63 -13.48
C PHE A 103 23.35 4.75 -14.73
N ALA A 104 22.82 3.53 -14.65
CA ALA A 104 22.75 2.58 -15.77
C ALA A 104 21.67 2.98 -16.80
N CYS A 105 21.88 4.10 -17.49
CA CYS A 105 21.00 4.64 -18.53
C CYS A 105 21.82 5.03 -19.77
N ASN A 106 21.21 4.94 -20.96
CA ASN A 106 21.86 5.37 -22.20
C ASN A 106 21.85 6.92 -22.32
N MET A 107 22.67 7.44 -23.23
CA MET A 107 22.84 8.89 -23.40
C MET A 107 21.55 9.58 -23.85
N GLU A 108 20.81 8.99 -24.79
CA GLU A 108 19.55 9.53 -25.32
C GLU A 108 18.48 9.72 -24.24
N THR A 109 18.29 8.71 -23.37
CA THR A 109 17.37 8.76 -22.22
C THR A 109 17.82 9.80 -21.20
N ARG A 110 19.14 9.88 -20.92
CA ARG A 110 19.68 10.88 -19.98
C ARG A 110 19.42 12.30 -20.46
N GLU A 111 19.67 12.58 -21.75
CA GLU A 111 19.38 13.87 -22.35
C GLU A 111 17.88 14.18 -22.43
N ALA A 112 17.04 13.19 -22.72
CA ALA A 112 15.59 13.35 -22.74
C ALA A 112 15.07 13.81 -21.38
N ILE A 113 15.44 13.10 -20.29
CA ILE A 113 15.08 13.48 -18.92
C ILE A 113 15.62 14.87 -18.57
N ALA A 114 16.87 15.19 -18.95
CA ALA A 114 17.45 16.51 -18.69
C ALA A 114 16.70 17.65 -19.42
N ARG A 115 16.23 17.41 -20.65
CA ARG A 115 15.36 18.34 -21.39
C ARG A 115 13.99 18.48 -20.73
N GLU A 116 13.37 17.38 -20.30
CA GLU A 116 12.07 17.40 -19.60
C GLU A 116 12.14 18.13 -18.26
N LEU A 117 13.22 17.97 -17.51
CA LEU A 117 13.47 18.70 -16.25
C LEU A 117 13.60 20.20 -16.47
N ARG A 118 14.28 20.63 -17.54
CA ARG A 118 14.34 22.05 -17.96
C ARG A 118 12.96 22.57 -18.36
N ASN A 119 12.26 21.85 -19.23
CA ASN A 119 10.90 22.21 -19.65
C ASN A 119 9.95 22.35 -18.45
N SER A 120 10.01 21.43 -17.48
CA SER A 120 9.18 21.49 -16.27
C SER A 120 9.46 22.73 -15.41
N ALA A 121 10.71 23.18 -15.33
CA ALA A 121 11.04 24.44 -14.64
C ALA A 121 10.52 25.67 -15.39
N ASP A 122 10.58 25.68 -16.73
CA ASP A 122 10.05 26.79 -17.53
C ASP A 122 8.51 26.82 -17.53
N MET A 123 7.86 25.65 -17.60
CA MET A 123 6.41 25.47 -17.41
C MET A 123 5.98 25.97 -16.03
N LEU A 124 6.70 25.59 -14.96
CA LEU A 124 6.40 26.04 -13.60
C LEU A 124 6.59 27.57 -13.44
N ALA A 125 7.56 28.17 -14.14
CA ALA A 125 7.74 29.62 -14.14
C ALA A 125 6.55 30.34 -14.80
N LYS A 126 6.00 29.81 -15.90
CA LYS A 126 4.77 30.33 -16.52
C LYS A 126 3.54 30.14 -15.64
N TRP A 127 3.41 28.97 -15.02
CA TRP A 127 2.38 28.67 -14.03
C TRP A 127 2.38 29.67 -12.87
N MET A 128 3.56 30.03 -12.35
CA MET A 128 3.70 31.10 -11.34
C MET A 128 3.30 32.49 -11.89
N GLU A 129 3.61 32.81 -13.14
CA GLU A 129 3.19 34.06 -13.81
C GLU A 129 1.67 34.18 -13.97
N ILE A 130 0.98 33.07 -14.27
CA ILE A 130 -0.48 32.99 -14.35
C ILE A 130 -1.08 33.07 -12.94
N ALA A 131 -0.56 32.28 -11.99
CA ALA A 131 -1.03 32.24 -10.62
C ALA A 131 -0.94 33.58 -9.89
N ALA A 132 0.13 34.35 -10.11
CA ALA A 132 0.30 35.67 -9.49
C ALA A 132 -0.74 36.72 -9.93
N LYS A 133 -1.53 36.42 -10.99
CA LYS A 133 -2.64 37.26 -11.47
C LYS A 133 -4.01 36.78 -10.96
N LYS A 134 -4.09 35.58 -10.38
CA LYS A 134 -5.34 35.05 -9.80
C LYS A 134 -5.56 35.60 -8.38
N PRO A 135 -6.81 35.83 -7.95
CA PRO A 135 -7.12 36.20 -6.57
C PRO A 135 -6.80 35.05 -5.60
N LEU A 136 -6.74 35.37 -4.30
CA LEU A 136 -6.72 34.37 -3.25
C LEU A 136 -8.09 33.67 -3.21
N LEU A 137 -8.10 32.33 -3.26
CA LEU A 137 -9.34 31.57 -3.20
C LEU A 137 -9.93 31.52 -1.78
N ASP A 138 -11.27 31.53 -1.70
CA ASP A 138 -12.06 31.30 -0.50
C ASP A 138 -13.19 30.29 -0.76
N LEU A 139 -14.08 30.06 0.21
CA LEU A 139 -15.16 29.06 0.11
C LEU A 139 -16.27 29.42 -0.91
N ASN A 140 -16.27 30.63 -1.47
CA ASN A 140 -17.19 31.03 -2.54
C ASN A 140 -16.59 30.80 -3.94
N CYS A 141 -15.32 30.39 -4.04
CA CYS A 141 -14.69 30.05 -5.31
C CYS A 141 -15.18 28.70 -5.83
N SER A 142 -15.28 28.58 -7.15
CA SER A 142 -15.79 27.38 -7.82
C SER A 142 -14.81 26.20 -7.75
N PHE A 143 -15.32 24.99 -7.97
CA PHE A 143 -14.48 23.79 -8.04
C PHE A 143 -13.37 23.90 -9.10
N ILE A 144 -13.65 24.56 -10.24
CA ILE A 144 -12.67 24.75 -11.30
C ILE A 144 -11.57 25.77 -10.92
N ASP A 145 -11.89 26.77 -10.08
CA ASP A 145 -10.87 27.66 -9.50
C ASP A 145 -9.88 26.87 -8.62
N TRP A 146 -10.41 25.96 -7.78
CA TRP A 146 -9.62 25.07 -6.92
C TRP A 146 -8.81 24.04 -7.70
N GLU A 147 -9.38 23.42 -8.73
CA GLU A 147 -8.65 22.53 -9.65
C GLU A 147 -7.49 23.28 -10.35
N GLN A 148 -7.71 24.52 -10.80
CA GLN A 148 -6.69 25.34 -11.43
C GLN A 148 -5.78 26.12 -10.45
N SER A 149 -5.87 25.88 -9.14
CA SER A 149 -4.92 26.45 -8.17
C SER A 149 -3.77 25.52 -7.83
N LEU A 150 -3.74 24.28 -8.34
CA LEU A 150 -2.64 23.33 -8.11
C LEU A 150 -1.42 23.63 -9.01
N ILE A 151 -0.65 24.64 -8.62
CA ILE A 151 0.42 25.24 -9.43
C ILE A 151 1.71 24.38 -9.38
N THR A 152 2.12 23.93 -8.20
CA THR A 152 3.40 23.21 -8.03
C THR A 152 3.33 21.69 -8.25
N GLY A 153 2.16 21.18 -8.65
CA GLY A 153 1.95 19.81 -9.12
C GLY A 153 2.24 18.73 -8.07
N HIS A 154 2.72 17.57 -8.54
CA HIS A 154 2.95 16.42 -7.67
C HIS A 154 4.14 16.67 -6.70
N PRO A 155 3.98 16.50 -5.38
CA PRO A 155 4.97 16.93 -4.39
C PRO A 155 6.27 16.11 -4.37
N SER A 156 6.36 15.03 -5.15
CA SER A 156 7.58 14.22 -5.29
C SER A 156 7.89 13.83 -6.75
N HIS A 157 7.42 14.60 -7.74
CA HIS A 157 7.76 14.40 -9.15
C HIS A 157 8.26 15.72 -9.75
N PRO A 158 9.43 15.77 -10.42
CA PRO A 158 10.02 17.00 -10.93
C PRO A 158 9.51 17.37 -12.33
N ALA A 159 9.06 16.42 -13.16
CA ALA A 159 8.48 16.71 -14.47
C ALA A 159 6.95 16.88 -14.37
N SER A 160 6.40 17.94 -14.96
CA SER A 160 4.96 18.23 -14.95
C SER A 160 4.29 17.94 -16.29
N LEU A 161 4.79 18.50 -17.40
CA LEU A 161 4.26 18.30 -18.77
C LEU A 161 5.38 18.15 -19.82
N CYS A 162 5.16 17.24 -20.79
CA CYS A 162 5.96 17.03 -22.00
C CYS A 162 5.05 16.51 -23.14
N GLY A 163 5.28 16.93 -24.38
CA GLY A 163 4.42 16.53 -25.52
C GLY A 163 4.95 15.30 -26.28
N SER A 164 4.07 14.41 -26.75
CA SER A 164 4.47 13.16 -27.41
C SER A 164 4.70 13.26 -28.93
N LEU A 165 4.13 14.28 -29.59
CA LEU A 165 4.20 14.48 -31.05
C LEU A 165 4.71 15.87 -31.45
N SER A 166 4.58 16.85 -30.56
CA SER A 166 5.17 18.18 -30.66
C SER A 166 5.55 18.61 -29.24
N PRO A 167 6.70 19.27 -29.01
CA PRO A 167 7.09 19.68 -27.67
C PRO A 167 6.09 20.69 -27.09
N VAL A 168 5.46 20.33 -25.98
CA VAL A 168 4.62 21.26 -25.19
C VAL A 168 5.53 22.17 -24.38
N GLY A 169 5.46 23.47 -24.64
CA GLY A 169 6.25 24.50 -23.98
C GLY A 169 5.43 25.50 -23.17
N PRO A 170 6.10 26.47 -22.51
CA PRO A 170 5.46 27.44 -21.62
C PRO A 170 4.37 28.29 -22.28
N ASP A 171 4.49 28.56 -23.57
CA ASP A 171 3.54 29.43 -24.29
C ASP A 171 2.24 28.71 -24.67
N ASP A 172 2.22 27.36 -24.68
CA ASP A 172 1.00 26.55 -24.89
C ASP A 172 0.08 26.53 -23.66
N LEU A 173 0.65 26.77 -22.46
CA LEU A 173 -0.04 26.59 -21.18
C LEU A 173 -1.40 27.34 -21.05
N PRO A 174 -1.57 28.59 -21.52
CA PRO A 174 -2.86 29.28 -21.44
C PRO A 174 -3.99 28.53 -22.19
N ASP A 175 -3.67 27.98 -23.37
CA ASP A 175 -4.61 27.19 -24.18
C ASP A 175 -4.78 25.76 -23.62
N MET A 176 -3.75 25.19 -22.96
CA MET A 176 -3.93 23.95 -22.21
C MET A 176 -4.86 24.11 -21.00
N LEU A 177 -4.94 25.31 -20.42
CA LEU A 177 -5.82 25.61 -19.28
C LEU A 177 -7.24 26.03 -19.69
N ASN A 178 -7.39 26.59 -20.89
CA ASN A 178 -8.68 26.94 -21.47
C ASN A 178 -8.78 26.30 -22.86
N PRO A 179 -8.85 24.96 -22.97
CA PRO A 179 -8.73 24.29 -24.26
C PRO A 179 -9.94 24.50 -25.17
N GLY A 180 -9.64 24.55 -26.47
CA GLY A 180 -10.65 24.36 -27.51
C GLY A 180 -11.11 22.90 -27.58
N LEU A 181 -12.39 22.72 -27.94
CA LEU A 181 -12.97 21.43 -28.26
C LEU A 181 -13.21 21.34 -29.77
N SER A 182 -12.80 20.22 -30.35
CA SER A 182 -13.05 19.88 -31.74
C SER A 182 -13.98 18.69 -31.81
N PHE A 183 -14.96 18.75 -32.69
CA PHE A 183 -15.91 17.67 -32.93
C PHE A 183 -15.51 17.00 -34.23
N VAL A 184 -15.27 15.69 -34.17
CA VAL A 184 -15.00 14.85 -35.34
C VAL A 184 -16.20 13.95 -35.64
N ILE A 185 -16.45 13.70 -36.92
CA ILE A 185 -17.40 12.69 -37.38
C ILE A 185 -16.63 11.54 -38.03
N LEU A 186 -17.05 10.31 -37.73
CA LEU A 186 -16.46 9.08 -38.29
C LEU A 186 -17.52 7.97 -38.40
N PRO A 187 -17.25 6.88 -39.13
CA PRO A 187 -18.16 5.73 -39.20
C PRO A 187 -18.42 5.16 -37.81
N ARG A 188 -19.69 4.84 -37.49
CA ARG A 188 -20.07 4.26 -36.20
C ARG A 188 -19.39 2.90 -35.96
N SER A 189 -19.03 2.18 -37.02
CA SER A 189 -18.21 0.95 -36.95
C SER A 189 -16.79 1.17 -36.39
N SER A 190 -16.24 2.39 -36.47
CA SER A 190 -14.91 2.75 -35.92
C SER A 190 -14.94 3.04 -34.41
N ALA A 191 -16.10 3.00 -33.76
CA ALA A 191 -16.28 3.34 -32.34
C ALA A 191 -17.00 2.25 -31.53
N ARG A 192 -16.78 2.23 -30.22
CA ARG A 192 -17.54 1.47 -29.22
C ARG A 192 -18.08 2.43 -28.17
N VAL A 193 -19.38 2.39 -27.95
CA VAL A 193 -20.13 3.30 -27.07
C VAL A 193 -20.59 2.58 -25.82
N PHE A 194 -20.49 3.24 -24.66
CA PHE A 194 -20.88 2.70 -23.36
C PHE A 194 -21.76 3.71 -22.62
N GLY A 195 -22.88 3.26 -22.06
CA GLY A 195 -23.88 4.15 -21.46
C GLY A 195 -24.56 5.07 -22.49
N PRO A 196 -25.40 6.01 -22.04
CA PRO A 196 -26.18 6.91 -22.91
C PRO A 196 -25.34 8.08 -23.47
N PHE A 197 -24.19 7.78 -24.08
CA PHE A 197 -23.19 8.79 -24.47
C PHE A 197 -23.74 9.86 -25.42
N GLU A 198 -24.41 9.47 -26.50
CA GLU A 198 -24.89 10.40 -27.53
C GLU A 198 -26.03 11.31 -27.03
N ASP A 199 -26.88 10.79 -26.12
CA ASP A 199 -27.93 11.57 -25.46
C ASP A 199 -27.35 12.57 -24.45
N LEU A 200 -26.40 12.14 -23.61
CA LEU A 200 -25.75 13.02 -22.64
C LEU A 200 -24.84 14.05 -23.31
N LEU A 201 -24.30 13.77 -24.50
CA LEU A 201 -23.51 14.70 -25.31
C LEU A 201 -24.37 15.76 -26.02
N ARG A 202 -25.66 15.52 -26.24
CA ARG A 202 -26.54 16.44 -26.99
C ARG A 202 -26.57 17.86 -26.39
N PRO A 203 -26.76 18.08 -25.06
CA PRO A 203 -26.73 19.41 -24.47
C PRO A 203 -25.41 20.17 -24.66
N LEU A 204 -24.26 19.47 -24.76
CA LEU A 204 -22.98 20.13 -25.05
C LEU A 204 -22.96 20.71 -26.47
N ARG A 205 -23.50 19.97 -27.44
CA ARG A 205 -23.55 20.43 -28.83
C ARG A 205 -24.50 21.61 -29.00
N GLU A 206 -25.65 21.56 -28.34
CA GLU A 206 -26.62 22.66 -28.30
C GLU A 206 -26.01 23.92 -27.65
N LEU A 207 -25.33 23.76 -26.50
CA LEU A 207 -24.64 24.84 -25.78
C LEU A 207 -23.51 25.50 -26.56
N LEU A 208 -22.81 24.74 -27.41
CA LEU A 208 -21.69 25.22 -28.23
C LEU A 208 -22.08 25.54 -29.69
N GLU A 209 -23.39 25.62 -29.98
CA GLU A 209 -23.94 25.92 -31.32
C GLU A 209 -23.46 24.98 -32.44
N VAL A 210 -23.17 23.72 -32.09
CA VAL A 210 -22.69 22.67 -33.01
C VAL A 210 -23.87 21.92 -33.62
N ASP A 211 -24.60 22.57 -34.53
CA ASP A 211 -25.72 21.98 -35.28
C ASP A 211 -25.23 21.08 -36.42
N ILE A 212 -25.27 19.76 -36.18
CA ILE A 212 -24.85 18.75 -37.15
C ILE A 212 -25.81 17.56 -37.10
N SER A 213 -26.53 17.35 -38.20
CA SER A 213 -27.35 16.16 -38.44
C SER A 213 -26.47 14.96 -38.77
N THR A 214 -26.55 13.90 -37.96
CA THR A 214 -25.86 12.61 -38.20
C THR A 214 -26.84 11.56 -38.70
N THR A 215 -26.42 10.76 -39.68
CA THR A 215 -27.06 9.51 -40.09
C THR A 215 -26.70 8.37 -39.12
N GLU A 216 -27.49 7.29 -39.08
CA GLU A 216 -27.29 6.17 -38.12
C GLU A 216 -25.96 5.40 -38.29
N ASP A 217 -25.30 5.53 -39.45
CA ASP A 217 -24.01 4.93 -39.78
C ASP A 217 -22.81 5.79 -39.36
N LYS A 218 -23.02 7.04 -38.92
CA LYS A 218 -21.98 7.96 -38.44
C LYS A 218 -22.15 8.29 -36.97
N ILE A 219 -21.06 8.69 -36.32
CA ILE A 219 -21.05 9.15 -34.92
C ILE A 219 -20.20 10.41 -34.77
N ILE A 220 -20.61 11.33 -33.89
CA ILE A 220 -19.82 12.51 -33.53
C ILE A 220 -19.11 12.26 -32.20
N VAL A 221 -17.82 12.59 -32.16
CA VAL A 221 -16.98 12.46 -30.97
C VAL A 221 -16.27 13.79 -30.70
N PRO A 222 -16.39 14.37 -29.49
CA PRO A 222 -15.57 15.51 -29.09
C PRO A 222 -14.15 15.05 -28.75
N CYS A 223 -13.16 15.90 -29.01
CA CYS A 223 -11.80 15.78 -28.51
C CYS A 223 -11.23 17.16 -28.19
N LEU A 224 -10.14 17.20 -27.41
CA LEU A 224 -9.36 18.43 -27.24
C LEU A 224 -8.71 18.79 -28.58
N SER A 225 -8.76 20.06 -29.01
CA SER A 225 -8.19 20.47 -30.31
C SER A 225 -6.69 20.17 -30.41
N GLN A 226 -5.95 20.31 -29.31
CA GLN A 226 -4.54 19.91 -29.17
C GLN A 226 -4.26 18.40 -29.32
N HIS A 227 -5.30 17.54 -29.25
CA HIS A 227 -5.18 16.10 -29.47
C HIS A 227 -5.44 15.69 -30.93
N LEU A 228 -6.04 16.56 -31.75
CA LEU A 228 -6.40 16.26 -33.15
C LEU A 228 -5.29 15.60 -33.98
N PRO A 229 -4.02 16.06 -33.98
CA PRO A 229 -2.97 15.45 -34.80
C PRO A 229 -2.74 13.98 -34.44
N SER A 230 -2.93 13.63 -33.16
CA SER A 230 -2.80 12.25 -32.69
C SER A 230 -4.03 11.41 -33.02
N LEU A 231 -5.23 11.99 -32.93
CA LEU A 231 -6.47 11.31 -33.31
C LEU A 231 -6.47 11.00 -34.81
N GLN A 232 -6.19 11.99 -35.66
CA GLN A 232 -6.18 11.83 -37.13
C GLN A 232 -5.10 10.86 -37.62
N ASN A 233 -4.00 10.68 -36.88
CA ASN A 233 -2.98 9.67 -37.19
C ASN A 233 -3.49 8.22 -37.04
N PHE A 234 -4.41 7.96 -36.10
CA PHE A 234 -4.96 6.62 -35.83
C PHE A 234 -6.40 6.41 -36.36
N PHE A 235 -7.06 7.50 -36.73
CA PHE A 235 -8.39 7.55 -37.33
C PHE A 235 -8.33 8.51 -38.54
N PRO A 236 -7.66 8.13 -39.64
CA PRO A 236 -7.54 8.97 -40.83
C PRO A 236 -8.89 9.26 -41.51
N GLU A 237 -9.94 8.50 -41.17
CA GLU A 237 -11.32 8.72 -41.60
C GLU A 237 -12.09 9.75 -40.75
N ALA A 238 -11.48 10.31 -39.70
CA ALA A 238 -12.12 11.29 -38.82
C ALA A 238 -12.12 12.70 -39.44
N GLU A 239 -13.29 13.16 -39.87
CA GLU A 239 -13.51 14.48 -40.45
C GLU A 239 -13.83 15.49 -39.34
N ILE A 240 -13.11 16.62 -39.27
CA ILE A 240 -13.43 17.71 -38.33
C ILE A 240 -14.65 18.47 -38.84
N VAL A 241 -15.71 18.51 -38.04
CA VAL A 241 -17.01 19.12 -38.41
C VAL A 241 -17.28 20.42 -37.65
N ALA A 242 -16.71 20.60 -36.46
CA ALA A 242 -16.69 21.88 -35.75
C ALA A 242 -15.43 21.99 -34.89
N SER A 243 -15.03 23.22 -34.56
CA SER A 243 -13.99 23.49 -33.56
C SER A 243 -14.28 24.81 -32.88
N VAL A 244 -14.38 24.77 -31.55
CA VAL A 244 -14.75 25.92 -30.72
C VAL A 244 -13.57 26.23 -29.80
N PRO A 245 -12.82 27.32 -30.02
CA PRO A 245 -11.65 27.66 -29.22
C PRO A 245 -12.04 28.12 -27.82
N GLN A 246 -11.22 27.80 -26.82
CA GLN A 246 -11.32 28.30 -25.45
C GLN A 246 -12.71 28.16 -24.78
N CYS A 247 -13.48 27.14 -25.16
CA CYS A 247 -14.83 26.89 -24.64
C CYS A 247 -14.88 26.00 -23.38
N ALA A 248 -13.76 25.37 -23.02
CA ALA A 248 -13.65 24.51 -21.85
C ALA A 248 -12.56 25.02 -20.91
N GLN A 249 -12.66 24.66 -19.63
CA GLN A 249 -11.67 24.96 -18.60
C GLN A 249 -11.05 23.65 -18.12
N ALA A 250 -9.73 23.53 -18.17
CA ALA A 250 -9.05 22.30 -17.77
C ALA A 250 -8.93 22.19 -16.25
N GLN A 251 -9.18 20.99 -15.74
CA GLN A 251 -8.95 20.58 -14.35
C GLN A 251 -7.45 20.27 -14.12
N ALA A 252 -7.03 19.95 -12.89
CA ALA A 252 -5.63 19.68 -12.55
C ALA A 252 -4.99 18.52 -13.32
N SER A 253 -5.80 17.62 -13.90
CA SER A 253 -5.32 16.53 -14.78
C SER A 253 -5.07 16.97 -16.23
N ILE A 254 -5.43 18.20 -16.59
CA ILE A 254 -5.41 18.86 -17.92
C ILE A 254 -6.34 18.20 -18.96
N ARG A 255 -6.38 16.88 -19.03
CA ARG A 255 -7.23 16.12 -19.96
C ARG A 255 -8.69 15.99 -19.53
N SER A 256 -9.00 16.26 -18.26
CA SER A 256 -10.38 16.47 -17.81
C SER A 256 -10.69 17.95 -17.88
N VAL A 257 -11.84 18.29 -18.46
CA VAL A 257 -12.30 19.68 -18.60
C VAL A 257 -13.74 19.83 -18.13
N SER A 258 -14.06 21.00 -17.62
CA SER A 258 -15.43 21.44 -17.35
C SER A 258 -15.82 22.47 -18.40
N VAL A 259 -17.04 22.39 -18.95
CA VAL A 259 -17.56 23.39 -19.89
C VAL A 259 -18.62 24.22 -19.17
N PRO A 260 -18.47 25.55 -19.04
CA PRO A 260 -19.43 26.39 -18.33
C PRO A 260 -20.85 26.23 -18.88
N GLY A 261 -21.80 25.81 -18.03
CA GLY A 261 -23.20 25.55 -18.40
C GLY A 261 -23.51 24.10 -18.80
N TYR A 262 -22.52 23.21 -18.91
CA TYR A 262 -22.72 21.78 -19.18
C TYR A 262 -22.68 20.94 -17.90
N GLY A 263 -23.60 19.99 -17.75
CA GLY A 263 -23.79 19.20 -16.52
C GLY A 263 -22.76 18.08 -16.26
N PHE A 264 -21.77 17.92 -17.14
CA PHE A 264 -20.75 16.88 -17.04
C PHE A 264 -19.35 17.45 -17.26
N ASP A 265 -18.39 16.93 -16.50
CA ASP A 265 -16.97 17.04 -16.86
C ASP A 265 -16.65 16.02 -17.95
N ILE A 266 -15.73 16.37 -18.84
CA ILE A 266 -15.34 15.52 -19.97
C ILE A 266 -13.87 15.16 -19.83
N LYS A 267 -13.59 13.86 -19.76
CA LYS A 267 -12.24 13.29 -19.64
C LYS A 267 -11.84 12.77 -21.02
N PHE A 268 -10.87 13.40 -21.65
CA PHE A 268 -10.40 13.08 -22.99
C PHE A 268 -9.10 12.26 -23.00
N SER A 269 -8.85 11.57 -24.09
CA SER A 269 -7.48 11.21 -24.48
C SER A 269 -6.67 12.46 -24.83
N LEU A 270 -5.42 12.47 -24.39
CA LEU A 270 -4.46 13.53 -24.68
C LEU A 270 -3.06 12.92 -24.88
N ALA A 271 -2.45 13.14 -26.05
CA ALA A 271 -1.12 12.64 -26.42
C ALA A 271 0.02 13.48 -25.80
N CYS A 272 -0.09 13.74 -24.49
CA CYS A 272 0.87 14.47 -23.68
C CYS A 272 1.27 13.58 -22.50
N LEU A 273 2.58 13.53 -22.22
CA LEU A 273 3.15 12.98 -21.00
C LEU A 273 2.93 14.00 -19.88
N ILE A 274 2.10 13.67 -18.89
CA ILE A 274 1.90 14.50 -17.69
C ILE A 274 2.33 13.66 -16.49
N THR A 275 3.28 14.18 -15.72
CA THR A 275 4.18 13.40 -14.84
C THR A 275 4.89 12.27 -15.59
N SER A 276 4.65 11.00 -15.23
CA SER A 276 5.32 9.82 -15.81
C SER A 276 4.43 9.02 -16.76
N ALA A 277 3.22 9.52 -17.08
CA ALA A 277 2.23 8.77 -17.84
C ALA A 277 1.68 9.56 -19.04
N LEU A 278 1.60 8.88 -20.20
CA LEU A 278 0.92 9.37 -21.39
C LEU A 278 -0.58 9.44 -21.12
N ARG A 279 -1.20 10.62 -21.29
CA ARG A 279 -2.58 10.89 -20.87
C ARG A 279 -3.66 10.51 -21.88
N VAL A 280 -3.37 9.54 -22.75
CA VAL A 280 -4.38 8.84 -23.55
C VAL A 280 -5.16 7.87 -22.64
N LEU A 281 -6.49 7.78 -22.76
CA LEU A 281 -7.35 6.97 -21.87
C LEU A 281 -7.49 5.53 -22.38
N PRO A 282 -7.19 4.50 -21.58
CA PRO A 282 -7.25 3.11 -22.04
C PRO A 282 -8.69 2.65 -22.29
N CYS A 283 -8.90 1.89 -23.37
CA CYS A 283 -10.24 1.46 -23.83
C CYS A 283 -11.04 0.71 -22.75
N TRP A 284 -10.37 -0.07 -21.90
CA TRP A 284 -11.03 -0.81 -20.82
C TRP A 284 -11.64 0.11 -19.75
N SER A 285 -11.09 1.31 -19.53
CA SER A 285 -11.66 2.30 -18.62
C SER A 285 -12.98 2.85 -19.15
N ALA A 286 -13.09 3.05 -20.47
CA ALA A 286 -14.34 3.46 -21.11
C ALA A 286 -15.45 2.40 -20.97
N ALA A 287 -15.09 1.11 -21.05
CA ALA A 287 -16.04 0.01 -20.85
C ALA A 287 -16.44 -0.18 -19.38
N ALA A 288 -15.47 -0.14 -18.47
CA ALA A 288 -15.67 -0.47 -17.06
C ALA A 288 -16.35 0.64 -16.26
N ALA A 289 -16.01 1.92 -16.52
CA ALA A 289 -16.42 3.01 -15.65
C ALA A 289 -17.95 3.28 -15.64
N PRO A 290 -18.66 3.33 -16.79
CA PRO A 290 -20.13 3.39 -16.81
C PRO A 290 -20.81 2.22 -16.08
N SER A 291 -20.18 1.05 -16.10
CA SER A 291 -20.70 -0.17 -15.46
C SER A 291 -20.47 -0.21 -13.95
N ILE A 292 -19.35 0.36 -13.46
CA ILE A 292 -19.01 0.36 -12.03
C ILE A 292 -19.65 1.52 -11.27
N THR A 293 -19.90 2.66 -11.91
CA THR A 293 -20.49 3.85 -11.27
C THR A 293 -21.80 3.57 -10.51
N PRO A 294 -22.80 2.86 -11.06
CA PRO A 294 -24.03 2.52 -10.33
C PRO A 294 -23.79 1.62 -9.11
N VAL A 295 -22.78 0.74 -9.18
CA VAL A 295 -22.38 -0.12 -8.05
C VAL A 295 -21.73 0.71 -6.95
N LEU A 296 -20.80 1.60 -7.29
CA LEU A 296 -20.15 2.50 -6.31
C LEU A 296 -21.17 3.38 -5.59
N LYS A 297 -22.17 3.93 -6.31
CA LYS A 297 -23.26 4.72 -5.72
C LYS A 297 -24.20 3.92 -4.81
N LYS A 298 -24.29 2.59 -4.97
CA LYS A 298 -25.00 1.70 -4.04
C LYS A 298 -24.14 1.30 -2.84
N LEU A 299 -22.83 1.08 -3.07
CA LEU A 299 -21.83 0.70 -2.07
C LEU A 299 -21.59 1.77 -1.02
N PHE A 300 -21.48 3.02 -1.48
CA PHE A 300 -21.02 4.11 -0.64
C PHE A 300 -22.19 4.74 0.11
N PRO A 301 -21.97 5.17 1.37
CA PRO A 301 -23.03 5.76 2.16
C PRO A 301 -23.51 7.08 1.52
N PRO A 302 -24.75 7.52 1.78
CA PRO A 302 -25.36 8.66 1.05
C PRO A 302 -24.63 10.00 1.18
N ASP A 303 -23.73 10.12 2.14
CA ASP A 303 -22.87 11.27 2.44
C ASP A 303 -21.48 11.21 1.76
N LEU A 304 -21.10 10.07 1.16
CA LEU A 304 -19.94 9.94 0.27
C LEU A 304 -20.40 10.08 -1.19
N TRP A 305 -20.13 11.23 -1.80
CA TRP A 305 -20.51 11.46 -3.21
C TRP A 305 -19.53 10.78 -4.15
N VAL A 306 -20.05 10.28 -5.28
CA VAL A 306 -19.28 9.68 -6.37
C VAL A 306 -19.46 10.55 -7.60
N PHE A 307 -18.37 11.12 -8.11
CA PHE A 307 -18.32 11.72 -9.44
C PHE A 307 -18.41 10.59 -10.47
N GLY A 308 -19.63 10.23 -10.86
CA GLY A 308 -19.88 9.06 -11.68
C GLY A 308 -19.38 9.23 -13.10
N GLU A 309 -18.48 8.38 -13.56
CA GLU A 309 -18.21 8.20 -14.98
C GLU A 309 -19.36 7.37 -15.55
N VAL A 310 -20.32 8.00 -16.23
CA VAL A 310 -21.66 7.44 -16.55
C VAL A 310 -21.83 7.04 -18.01
N ALA A 311 -21.03 7.58 -18.91
CA ALA A 311 -21.02 7.21 -20.32
C ALA A 311 -19.62 7.43 -20.91
N ALA A 312 -19.30 6.69 -21.97
CA ALA A 312 -17.99 6.76 -22.62
C ALA A 312 -18.04 6.29 -24.07
N ILE A 313 -16.99 6.63 -24.81
CA ILE A 313 -16.71 6.17 -26.16
C ILE A 313 -15.23 5.89 -26.32
N THR A 314 -14.87 4.96 -27.20
CA THR A 314 -13.48 4.57 -27.54
C THR A 314 -13.44 4.01 -28.97
N GLY A 315 -12.25 3.90 -29.57
CA GLY A 315 -12.07 3.24 -30.86
C GLY A 315 -12.48 1.76 -30.84
N SER A 316 -12.85 1.24 -32.01
CA SER A 316 -13.23 -0.16 -32.19
C SER A 316 -12.10 -1.06 -32.69
N GLN A 317 -10.94 -0.51 -33.07
CA GLN A 317 -9.80 -1.27 -33.63
C GLN A 317 -9.35 -2.41 -32.71
N GLU A 318 -8.78 -3.46 -33.30
CA GLU A 318 -8.20 -4.59 -32.56
C GLU A 318 -7.01 -4.16 -31.71
N ASN A 319 -6.16 -3.23 -32.21
CA ASN A 319 -5.08 -2.66 -31.43
C ASN A 319 -5.62 -1.66 -30.41
N ALA A 320 -5.76 -2.10 -29.16
CA ALA A 320 -6.17 -1.26 -28.04
C ALA A 320 -5.24 -0.06 -27.76
N SER A 321 -4.00 -0.08 -28.25
CA SER A 321 -3.06 1.05 -28.14
C SER A 321 -3.34 2.17 -29.16
N GLU A 322 -3.97 1.85 -30.27
CA GLU A 322 -4.42 2.83 -31.29
C GLU A 322 -5.85 3.29 -30.99
N ALA A 323 -6.76 2.34 -30.74
CA ALA A 323 -8.17 2.58 -30.44
C ALA A 323 -8.39 3.59 -29.30
N ARG A 324 -7.48 3.62 -28.32
CA ARG A 324 -7.54 4.53 -27.18
C ARG A 324 -7.39 6.02 -27.53
N HIS A 325 -6.97 6.37 -28.75
CA HIS A 325 -6.84 7.77 -29.16
C HIS A 325 -8.18 8.46 -29.45
N LEU A 326 -9.27 7.70 -29.64
CA LEU A 326 -10.64 8.26 -29.72
C LEU A 326 -11.31 8.39 -28.34
N THR A 327 -10.70 7.88 -27.27
CA THR A 327 -11.41 7.71 -25.98
C THR A 327 -11.85 9.03 -25.35
N CYS A 328 -13.12 9.09 -24.98
CA CYS A 328 -13.75 10.19 -24.25
C CYS A 328 -14.72 9.61 -23.20
N ILE A 329 -14.72 10.14 -21.98
CA ILE A 329 -15.57 9.69 -20.87
C ILE A 329 -16.31 10.89 -20.27
N LEU A 330 -17.64 10.77 -20.12
CA LEU A 330 -18.49 11.74 -19.45
C LEU A 330 -18.58 11.41 -17.95
N ARG A 331 -18.22 12.38 -17.12
CA ARG A 331 -18.23 12.31 -15.66
C ARG A 331 -19.24 13.32 -15.12
N GLU A 332 -20.09 12.93 -14.18
CA GLU A 332 -21.02 13.84 -13.52
C GLU A 332 -20.27 14.96 -12.80
N ASN A 333 -20.64 16.21 -13.11
CA ASN A 333 -20.16 17.36 -12.37
C ASN A 333 -21.05 17.54 -11.12
N MET A 334 -20.42 17.69 -9.94
CA MET A 334 -21.13 17.79 -8.65
C MET A 334 -21.37 19.23 -8.18
N GLU A 335 -20.89 20.25 -8.92
CA GLU A 335 -20.91 21.65 -8.50
C GLU A 335 -22.34 22.16 -8.26
N ALA A 336 -23.27 21.85 -9.16
CA ALA A 336 -24.68 22.21 -9.00
C ALA A 336 -25.28 21.65 -7.70
N LYS A 337 -24.98 20.38 -7.38
CA LYS A 337 -25.42 19.70 -6.16
C LYS A 337 -24.76 20.28 -4.89
N ALA A 338 -23.52 20.76 -5.00
CA ALA A 338 -22.84 21.44 -3.90
C ALA A 338 -23.48 22.81 -3.62
N ASN A 339 -23.69 23.60 -4.68
CA ASN A 339 -24.38 24.90 -4.62
C ASN A 339 -25.81 24.79 -4.05
N GLU A 340 -26.59 23.78 -4.47
CA GLU A 340 -27.92 23.47 -3.90
C GLU A 340 -27.90 23.19 -2.38
N ARG A 341 -26.75 22.78 -1.84
CA ARG A 341 -26.55 22.42 -0.43
C ARG A 341 -25.83 23.48 0.39
N ASP A 342 -25.45 24.61 -0.21
CA ASP A 342 -24.60 25.63 0.43
C ASP A 342 -23.22 25.04 0.83
N GLU A 343 -22.71 24.13 -0.02
CA GLU A 343 -21.44 23.40 0.12
C GLU A 343 -20.46 23.75 -1.02
N THR A 344 -19.16 23.74 -0.72
CA THR A 344 -18.06 24.02 -1.64
C THR A 344 -17.27 22.73 -1.92
N LEU A 345 -16.98 22.47 -3.20
CA LEU A 345 -16.09 21.37 -3.61
C LEU A 345 -14.65 21.86 -3.69
N ILE A 346 -13.71 21.17 -3.04
CA ILE A 346 -12.29 21.53 -3.07
C ILE A 346 -11.43 20.31 -3.40
N LEU A 347 -10.59 20.45 -4.43
CA LEU A 347 -9.55 19.47 -4.74
C LEU A 347 -8.58 19.34 -3.54
N ALA A 348 -8.46 18.15 -2.95
CA ALA A 348 -7.74 17.99 -1.69
C ALA A 348 -6.23 18.31 -1.78
N SER A 349 -5.62 18.17 -2.95
CA SER A 349 -4.23 18.61 -3.19
C SER A 349 -4.09 20.13 -3.28
N ALA A 350 -5.11 20.86 -3.75
CA ALA A 350 -5.10 22.32 -3.81
C ALA A 350 -5.07 22.96 -2.40
N LEU A 351 -5.68 22.32 -1.40
CA LEU A 351 -5.60 22.74 0.00
C LEU A 351 -4.15 22.74 0.54
N MET A 352 -3.27 21.88 0.01
CA MET A 352 -1.86 21.81 0.40
C MET A 352 -0.97 22.78 -0.38
N GLU A 353 -1.50 23.44 -1.41
CA GLU A 353 -0.79 24.46 -2.17
C GLU A 353 -0.65 25.75 -1.35
N LYS A 354 0.45 26.47 -1.54
CA LYS A 354 0.62 27.81 -0.99
C LYS A 354 0.17 28.86 -2.02
N PRO A 355 -0.70 29.82 -1.67
CA PRO A 355 -0.98 30.95 -2.55
C PRO A 355 0.30 31.71 -2.89
N PHE A 356 0.35 32.29 -4.08
CA PHE A 356 1.55 32.99 -4.53
C PHE A 356 1.97 34.09 -3.52
N GLY A 357 3.25 34.08 -3.13
CA GLY A 357 3.81 35.04 -2.19
C GLY A 357 3.49 34.79 -0.71
N ARG A 358 2.84 33.68 -0.34
CA ARG A 358 2.57 33.29 1.05
C ARG A 358 3.33 32.04 1.48
N ASP A 359 3.66 31.97 2.77
CA ASP A 359 4.30 30.80 3.37
C ASP A 359 3.35 29.80 4.04
N VAL A 360 2.06 30.13 4.10
CA VAL A 360 0.97 29.26 4.57
C VAL A 360 0.19 28.67 3.41
N THR A 361 -0.38 27.49 3.61
CA THR A 361 -1.22 26.75 2.67
C THR A 361 -2.66 27.24 2.65
N TYR A 362 -3.42 26.88 1.61
CA TYR A 362 -4.87 27.13 1.59
C TYR A 362 -5.62 26.48 2.76
N ALA A 363 -5.21 25.28 3.21
CA ALA A 363 -5.75 24.65 4.41
C ALA A 363 -5.55 25.54 5.66
N GLU A 364 -4.35 26.06 5.87
CA GLU A 364 -4.06 26.93 7.02
C GLU A 364 -4.86 28.24 6.97
N ILE A 365 -5.12 28.78 5.77
CA ILE A 365 -5.89 30.01 5.57
C ILE A 365 -7.40 29.81 5.78
N LEU A 366 -8.00 28.77 5.17
CA LEU A 366 -9.45 28.57 5.19
C LEU A 366 -9.99 28.15 6.55
N PHE A 367 -9.19 27.39 7.31
CA PHE A 367 -9.64 26.68 8.51
C PHE A 367 -9.02 27.22 9.82
N ASP A 368 -8.24 28.31 9.77
CA ASP A 368 -7.54 28.91 10.91
C ASP A 368 -6.75 27.87 11.75
N LEU A 369 -6.05 26.96 11.05
CA LEU A 369 -5.41 25.78 11.65
C LEU A 369 -4.11 26.13 12.38
N THR A 370 -4.25 26.78 13.52
CA THR A 370 -3.14 27.22 14.37
C THR A 370 -2.51 26.11 15.22
N THR A 371 -3.22 24.99 15.48
CA THR A 371 -2.73 23.89 16.34
C THR A 371 -3.16 22.49 15.90
N ARG A 372 -2.34 21.48 16.27
CA ARG A 372 -2.43 20.08 15.82
C ARG A 372 -3.64 19.33 16.42
N GLU A 373 -4.06 19.73 17.61
CA GLU A 373 -5.06 19.04 18.44
C GLU A 373 -6.48 19.06 17.83
N ALA A 374 -6.82 20.08 17.03
CA ALA A 374 -8.14 20.20 16.42
C ALA A 374 -8.43 19.10 15.38
N VAL A 375 -7.41 18.73 14.59
CA VAL A 375 -7.52 17.74 13.51
C VAL A 375 -7.77 16.32 14.06
N GLU A 376 -7.15 15.99 15.20
CA GLU A 376 -7.28 14.67 15.81
C GLU A 376 -8.69 14.45 16.43
N LYS A 377 -9.34 15.53 16.89
CA LYS A 377 -10.67 15.49 17.56
C LYS A 377 -11.81 15.10 16.62
N SER A 378 -11.82 15.62 15.39
CA SER A 378 -12.90 15.36 14.41
C SER A 378 -12.96 13.87 13.99
N LEU A 379 -11.80 13.26 13.78
CA LEU A 379 -11.63 11.86 13.35
C LEU A 379 -12.06 10.81 14.39
N VAL A 380 -12.28 11.20 15.64
CA VAL A 380 -12.71 10.30 16.73
C VAL A 380 -14.24 10.21 16.82
N THR A 381 -14.95 11.30 16.54
CA THR A 381 -16.40 11.40 16.76
C THR A 381 -17.21 10.43 15.89
N CYS A 382 -16.84 10.27 14.62
CA CYS A 382 -17.57 9.44 13.64
C CYS A 382 -17.49 7.92 13.88
N VAL A 383 -16.62 7.46 14.77
CA VAL A 383 -16.26 6.03 14.93
C VAL A 383 -16.95 5.36 16.12
N SER A 384 -17.42 6.17 17.07
CA SER A 384 -17.79 5.78 18.43
C SER A 384 -18.86 4.67 18.64
N PRO A 385 -19.86 4.40 17.76
CA PRO A 385 -20.99 3.53 18.14
C PRO A 385 -20.68 2.02 18.27
N TYR A 386 -19.58 1.52 17.71
CA TYR A 386 -19.32 0.07 17.56
C TYR A 386 -18.00 -0.40 18.19
N GLY A 387 -17.30 0.48 18.90
CA GLY A 387 -15.92 0.29 19.33
C GLY A 387 -14.99 1.32 18.70
N GLU A 388 -13.69 1.02 18.63
CA GLU A 388 -12.69 1.91 18.07
C GLU A 388 -12.11 1.32 16.77
N LEU A 389 -12.04 2.12 15.71
CA LEU A 389 -11.25 1.75 14.53
C LEU A 389 -9.78 1.62 14.92
N PRO A 390 -9.12 0.45 14.69
CA PRO A 390 -7.70 0.30 14.96
C PRO A 390 -6.90 1.39 14.24
N PRO A 391 -5.90 2.06 14.83
CA PRO A 391 -5.13 3.11 14.15
C PRO A 391 -4.43 2.67 12.85
N VAL A 392 -4.30 1.36 12.61
CA VAL A 392 -3.82 0.79 11.34
C VAL A 392 -4.92 0.63 10.28
N SER A 393 -6.22 0.59 10.64
CA SER A 393 -7.33 0.56 9.68
C SER A 393 -7.39 1.82 8.81
N ARG A 394 -7.02 2.98 9.38
CA ARG A 394 -6.81 4.26 8.66
C ARG A 394 -5.68 4.22 7.62
N ARG A 395 -4.91 3.12 7.55
CA ARG A 395 -3.84 2.85 6.58
C ARG A 395 -4.17 1.66 5.66
N LEU A 396 -5.33 1.04 5.80
CA LEU A 396 -5.83 0.08 4.81
C LEU A 396 -6.26 0.86 3.56
N ASN A 397 -6.06 0.25 2.38
CA ASN A 397 -6.59 0.81 1.15
C ASN A 397 -8.12 0.63 1.16
N PRO A 398 -8.94 1.70 1.07
CA PRO A 398 -10.39 1.59 1.04
C PRO A 398 -10.91 1.04 -0.29
N PHE A 399 -10.07 1.01 -1.34
CA PHE A 399 -10.44 0.51 -2.65
C PHE A 399 -10.21 -1.00 -2.75
N PRO A 400 -11.23 -1.81 -3.11
CA PRO A 400 -11.06 -3.24 -3.31
C PRO A 400 -10.16 -3.52 -4.51
N ALA A 401 -9.24 -4.47 -4.36
CA ALA A 401 -8.44 -4.95 -5.49
C ALA A 401 -9.31 -5.83 -6.40
N LEU A 402 -9.43 -5.44 -7.68
CA LEU A 402 -10.06 -6.26 -8.70
C LEU A 402 -9.09 -7.36 -9.13
N LEU A 403 -9.56 -8.61 -9.12
CA LEU A 403 -8.80 -9.82 -9.47
C LEU A 403 -9.69 -10.69 -10.36
N PRO A 404 -9.14 -11.39 -11.38
CA PRO A 404 -9.91 -12.33 -12.18
C PRO A 404 -10.32 -13.53 -11.32
N ARG A 405 -11.45 -14.15 -11.65
CA ARG A 405 -12.03 -15.29 -10.91
C ARG A 405 -11.05 -16.46 -10.69
N GLN A 406 -10.13 -16.68 -11.63
CA GLN A 406 -9.11 -17.72 -11.52
C GLN A 406 -8.17 -17.51 -10.31
N PHE A 407 -7.91 -16.27 -9.90
CA PHE A 407 -6.98 -15.96 -8.82
C PHE A 407 -7.44 -16.50 -7.44
N PRO A 408 -8.67 -16.22 -6.94
CA PRO A 408 -9.16 -16.84 -5.72
C PRO A 408 -9.42 -18.35 -5.86
N ASP A 409 -9.75 -18.85 -7.06
CA ASP A 409 -9.89 -20.29 -7.31
C ASP A 409 -8.54 -21.02 -7.17
N ASP A 410 -7.44 -20.49 -7.73
CA ASP A 410 -6.08 -21.01 -7.53
C ASP A 410 -5.66 -20.96 -6.05
N ILE A 411 -5.99 -19.88 -5.33
CA ILE A 411 -5.71 -19.76 -3.88
C ILE A 411 -6.41 -20.89 -3.11
N ARG A 412 -7.67 -21.21 -3.45
CA ARG A 412 -8.42 -22.30 -2.79
C ARG A 412 -7.74 -23.65 -3.00
N VAL A 413 -7.39 -23.98 -4.25
CA VAL A 413 -6.72 -25.25 -4.60
C VAL A 413 -5.33 -25.35 -3.93
N PHE A 414 -4.58 -24.24 -3.91
CA PHE A 414 -3.31 -24.15 -3.21
C PHE A 414 -3.44 -24.35 -1.69
N GLN A 415 -4.43 -23.71 -1.05
CA GLN A 415 -4.66 -23.83 0.39
C GLN A 415 -5.02 -25.26 0.79
N GLU A 416 -5.83 -25.94 -0.01
CA GLU A 416 -6.17 -27.36 0.18
C GLU A 416 -4.92 -28.25 0.08
N ALA A 417 -4.14 -28.10 -1.00
CA ALA A 417 -2.88 -28.84 -1.20
C ALA A 417 -1.89 -28.61 -0.05
N LEU A 418 -1.74 -27.36 0.39
CA LEU A 418 -0.85 -26.95 1.47
C LEU A 418 -1.25 -27.57 2.81
N THR A 419 -2.57 -27.60 3.09
CA THR A 419 -3.11 -28.22 4.31
C THR A 419 -2.87 -29.73 4.34
N ILE A 420 -3.08 -30.42 3.20
CA ILE A 420 -2.83 -31.86 3.08
C ILE A 420 -1.34 -32.18 3.30
N ALA A 421 -0.44 -31.45 2.63
CA ALA A 421 1.01 -31.62 2.77
C ALA A 421 1.47 -31.44 4.22
N LEU A 422 1.01 -30.35 4.87
CA LEU A 422 1.41 -30.02 6.24
C LEU A 422 0.83 -30.99 7.28
N ASN A 423 -0.42 -31.43 7.14
CA ASN A 423 -0.98 -32.46 8.03
C ASN A 423 -0.15 -33.76 7.96
N ASN A 424 0.22 -34.20 6.75
CA ASN A 424 1.04 -35.40 6.58
C ASN A 424 2.44 -35.24 7.21
N ILE A 425 3.15 -34.14 6.92
CA ILE A 425 4.49 -33.85 7.45
C ILE A 425 4.47 -33.75 8.99
N VAL A 426 3.49 -33.06 9.57
CA VAL A 426 3.39 -32.88 11.02
C VAL A 426 3.07 -34.17 11.77
N GLU A 427 2.25 -35.07 11.20
CA GLU A 427 1.94 -36.37 11.81
C GLU A 427 3.12 -37.34 11.84
N ARG A 428 4.02 -37.24 10.85
CA ARG A 428 5.19 -38.12 10.71
C ARG A 428 6.48 -37.51 11.28
N TRP A 429 6.46 -36.25 11.73
CA TRP A 429 7.63 -35.45 12.13
C TRP A 429 8.69 -36.20 12.96
N TRP A 430 8.27 -36.91 14.02
CA TRP A 430 9.16 -37.68 14.91
C TRP A 430 9.31 -39.16 14.56
N LYS A 431 8.50 -39.68 13.63
CA LYS A 431 8.37 -41.13 13.35
C LYS A 431 9.05 -41.55 12.05
N ASP A 432 9.39 -40.57 11.21
CA ASP A 432 9.94 -40.80 9.89
C ASP A 432 11.47 -40.64 9.89
N GLU A 433 12.15 -41.72 10.24
CA GLU A 433 13.62 -41.79 10.27
C GLU A 433 14.25 -41.52 8.89
N GLU A 434 13.54 -41.79 7.79
CA GLU A 434 14.04 -41.63 6.43
C GLU A 434 14.08 -40.17 5.98
N ALA A 435 12.99 -39.41 6.14
CA ALA A 435 12.99 -37.99 5.78
C ALA A 435 13.59 -37.11 6.90
N ASN A 436 13.70 -37.61 8.13
CA ASN A 436 14.45 -37.02 9.24
C ASN A 436 14.21 -35.50 9.43
N PHE A 437 12.93 -35.10 9.50
CA PHE A 437 12.51 -33.70 9.62
C PHE A 437 13.21 -32.91 10.74
N PRO A 438 13.45 -33.47 11.95
CA PRO A 438 14.12 -32.74 13.01
C PRO A 438 15.56 -32.33 12.67
N SER A 439 16.28 -33.13 11.88
CA SER A 439 17.63 -32.77 11.41
C SER A 439 17.62 -31.64 10.36
N ARG A 440 16.56 -31.57 9.54
CA ARG A 440 16.39 -30.58 8.45
C ARG A 440 15.84 -29.25 8.96
N MET A 441 15.07 -29.29 10.05
CA MET A 441 14.48 -28.13 10.70
C MET A 441 14.47 -28.34 12.22
N PRO A 442 15.64 -28.21 12.88
CA PRO A 442 15.73 -28.34 14.33
C PRO A 442 14.79 -27.35 15.03
N LEU A 443 14.13 -27.85 16.07
CA LEU A 443 13.26 -27.09 16.96
C LEU A 443 14.04 -26.80 18.26
N GLU A 444 13.59 -25.79 19.01
CA GLU A 444 14.11 -25.57 20.36
C GLU A 444 13.50 -26.62 21.30
N PRO A 445 14.22 -27.17 22.30
CA PRO A 445 13.72 -28.28 23.14
C PRO A 445 12.35 -28.03 23.79
N GLN A 446 12.01 -26.78 24.11
CA GLN A 446 10.70 -26.41 24.67
C GLN A 446 9.53 -26.54 23.68
N ALA A 447 9.81 -26.55 22.37
CA ALA A 447 8.81 -26.70 21.31
C ALA A 447 8.62 -28.15 20.86
N GLU A 448 9.55 -29.07 21.17
CA GLU A 448 9.47 -30.48 20.76
C GLU A 448 8.35 -31.24 21.47
N ASP A 449 8.05 -30.86 22.72
CA ASP A 449 7.00 -31.43 23.56
C ASP A 449 5.54 -31.21 23.05
N LEU A 450 5.33 -30.54 21.89
CA LEU A 450 4.02 -30.04 21.41
C LEU A 450 3.89 -29.96 19.85
N LEU A 451 3.17 -30.86 19.12
CA LEU A 451 2.92 -30.78 17.64
C LEU A 451 1.47 -31.19 17.15
N ARG A 452 1.02 -30.77 15.92
CA ARG A 452 -0.35 -30.62 15.22
C ARG A 452 -1.15 -29.27 15.26
N GLY A 453 -1.47 -28.55 14.14
CA GLY A 453 -2.32 -27.31 14.20
C GLY A 453 -2.79 -26.62 12.88
N ASN A 454 -3.44 -25.43 12.99
CA ASN A 454 -4.08 -24.60 11.92
C ASN A 454 -3.21 -23.44 11.35
N LEU A 455 -3.48 -22.90 10.14
CA LEU A 455 -2.49 -22.18 9.30
C LEU A 455 -3.00 -20.98 8.47
N ARG A 456 -2.12 -20.02 8.13
CA ARG A 456 -2.36 -18.94 7.14
C ARG A 456 -1.12 -18.60 6.28
N PRO A 457 -1.12 -18.79 4.95
CA PRO A 457 -0.02 -18.31 4.08
C PRO A 457 -0.08 -16.79 3.86
N ASP A 458 1.09 -16.14 3.71
CA ASP A 458 1.19 -14.75 3.25
C ASP A 458 1.68 -14.71 1.79
N ILE A 459 1.09 -13.80 1.02
CA ILE A 459 1.12 -13.82 -0.44
C ILE A 459 1.93 -12.64 -1.00
N LEU A 460 2.84 -12.94 -1.94
CA LEU A 460 3.46 -12.00 -2.85
C LEU A 460 2.76 -12.04 -4.21
N ILE A 461 2.47 -10.87 -4.77
CA ILE A 461 2.04 -10.71 -6.17
C ILE A 461 3.28 -10.25 -6.95
N PRO A 462 3.81 -11.04 -7.90
CA PRO A 462 4.92 -10.60 -8.75
C PRO A 462 4.51 -9.38 -9.59
N ALA A 463 5.42 -8.42 -9.79
CA ALA A 463 5.15 -7.34 -10.74
C ALA A 463 5.00 -7.93 -12.15
N GLN A 464 3.96 -7.52 -12.84
CA GLN A 464 3.60 -8.08 -14.14
C GLN A 464 4.39 -7.43 -15.29
N THR A 465 4.69 -8.23 -16.29
CA THR A 465 4.77 -7.74 -17.67
C THR A 465 3.35 -7.47 -18.17
N GLU A 466 3.13 -6.36 -18.88
CA GLU A 466 1.81 -5.99 -19.43
C GLU A 466 1.12 -7.17 -20.16
N GLY A 467 -0.20 -7.32 -19.98
CA GLY A 467 -1.01 -8.30 -20.70
C GLY A 467 -1.06 -9.72 -20.11
N LYS A 468 -0.66 -9.95 -18.86
CA LYS A 468 -0.83 -11.24 -18.16
C LYS A 468 -1.85 -11.16 -17.02
N ASP A 469 -2.45 -12.29 -16.67
CA ASP A 469 -3.25 -12.41 -15.45
C ASP A 469 -2.38 -12.32 -14.18
N PRO A 470 -2.91 -11.81 -13.05
CA PRO A 470 -2.18 -11.79 -11.80
C PRO A 470 -1.86 -13.20 -11.32
N GLU A 471 -0.62 -13.39 -10.87
CA GLU A 471 -0.16 -14.60 -10.22
C GLU A 471 0.14 -14.33 -8.75
N PHE A 472 0.22 -15.40 -7.94
CA PHE A 472 0.70 -15.31 -6.57
C PHE A 472 1.86 -16.27 -6.29
N ARG A 473 2.65 -15.93 -5.27
CA ARG A 473 3.67 -16.80 -4.66
C ARG A 473 3.59 -16.69 -3.14
N VAL A 474 3.97 -17.75 -2.42
CA VAL A 474 3.94 -17.81 -0.95
C VAL A 474 5.37 -17.92 -0.41
N CYS A 475 5.77 -16.93 0.39
CA CYS A 475 7.13 -16.82 0.96
C CYS A 475 7.20 -16.98 2.49
N GLU A 476 6.05 -17.08 3.14
CA GLU A 476 5.92 -17.43 4.55
C GLU A 476 4.51 -17.93 4.87
N ILE A 477 4.39 -18.66 5.98
CA ILE A 477 3.12 -19.02 6.59
C ILE A 477 3.13 -18.41 8.00
N ASN A 478 2.08 -17.70 8.36
CA ASN A 478 1.86 -17.20 9.71
C ASN A 478 0.95 -18.16 10.47
N GLY A 479 1.50 -18.82 11.50
CA GLY A 479 0.72 -19.66 12.42
C GLY A 479 -0.17 -18.88 13.39
N ARG A 480 -0.10 -17.54 13.39
CA ARG A 480 -0.87 -16.67 14.28
C ARG A 480 -2.21 -16.26 13.64
N PHE A 481 -3.30 -16.61 14.30
CA PHE A 481 -4.66 -16.30 13.87
C PHE A 481 -4.95 -14.79 13.89
N PRO A 482 -5.32 -14.16 12.76
CA PRO A 482 -5.64 -12.73 12.67
C PRO A 482 -7.10 -12.46 13.10
N ILE A 483 -7.49 -12.98 14.26
CA ILE A 483 -8.82 -12.80 14.87
C ILE A 483 -9.17 -11.29 14.99
N SER A 484 -8.15 -10.45 15.18
CA SER A 484 -8.22 -8.98 15.15
C SER A 484 -8.75 -8.37 13.85
N PHE A 485 -8.58 -9.01 12.69
CA PHE A 485 -8.98 -8.44 11.38
C PHE A 485 -10.04 -9.24 10.63
N ILE A 486 -10.22 -10.53 10.91
CA ILE A 486 -11.20 -11.38 10.18
C ILE A 486 -12.64 -10.84 10.30
N SER A 487 -13.06 -10.37 11.49
CA SER A 487 -14.39 -9.78 11.67
C SER A 487 -14.58 -8.50 10.85
N HIS A 488 -13.57 -7.62 10.82
CA HIS A 488 -13.57 -6.40 10.00
C HIS A 488 -13.67 -6.74 8.50
N VAL A 489 -12.90 -7.72 8.03
CA VAL A 489 -12.92 -8.21 6.64
C VAL A 489 -14.29 -8.78 6.27
N ALA A 490 -14.95 -9.50 7.18
CA ALA A 490 -16.31 -9.99 6.96
C ALA A 490 -17.31 -8.84 6.77
N CYS A 491 -17.30 -7.82 7.65
CA CYS A 491 -18.18 -6.65 7.52
C CYS A 491 -17.97 -5.90 6.19
N VAL A 492 -16.72 -5.80 5.71
CA VAL A 492 -16.41 -5.22 4.40
C VAL A 492 -17.01 -6.07 3.26
N TYR A 493 -16.90 -7.41 3.32
CA TYR A 493 -17.52 -8.28 2.33
C TYR A 493 -19.06 -8.29 2.38
N GLU A 494 -19.67 -8.01 3.54
CA GLU A 494 -21.13 -7.87 3.69
C GLU A 494 -21.63 -6.64 2.94
N ALA A 495 -20.98 -5.49 3.18
CA ALA A 495 -21.25 -4.25 2.46
C ALA A 495 -21.01 -4.40 0.95
N LEU A 496 -19.92 -5.05 0.54
CA LEU A 496 -19.63 -5.34 -0.87
C LEU A 496 -20.72 -6.21 -1.52
N ALA A 497 -21.15 -7.28 -0.86
CA ALA A 497 -22.16 -8.21 -1.37
C ALA A 497 -23.52 -7.55 -1.58
N GLY A 498 -23.97 -6.71 -0.63
CA GLY A 498 -25.27 -6.04 -0.70
C GLY A 498 -25.44 -5.16 -1.95
N CYS A 499 -24.33 -4.61 -2.45
CA CYS A 499 -24.36 -3.57 -3.49
C CYS A 499 -23.87 -4.08 -4.85
N LEU A 500 -23.12 -5.18 -4.86
CA LEU A 500 -22.81 -5.99 -6.05
C LEU A 500 -23.95 -6.92 -6.48
N LYS A 501 -25.03 -7.02 -5.68
CA LYS A 501 -26.18 -7.92 -5.91
C LYS A 501 -26.77 -7.90 -7.33
N ASP A 502 -26.73 -6.74 -7.99
CA ASP A 502 -27.28 -6.54 -9.35
C ASP A 502 -26.18 -6.51 -10.44
N SER A 503 -24.91 -6.77 -10.09
CA SER A 503 -23.78 -6.76 -11.04
C SER A 503 -23.58 -8.14 -11.67
N PRO A 504 -23.63 -8.26 -13.02
CA PRO A 504 -23.33 -9.51 -13.70
C PRO A 504 -21.82 -9.72 -13.94
N VAL A 505 -20.97 -8.75 -13.59
CA VAL A 505 -19.52 -8.72 -13.92
C VAL A 505 -18.64 -8.87 -12.68
N PHE A 506 -19.12 -8.45 -11.51
CA PHE A 506 -18.31 -8.36 -10.29
C PHE A 506 -19.02 -9.06 -9.12
N GLU A 507 -18.29 -9.92 -8.42
CA GLU A 507 -18.74 -10.54 -7.16
C GLU A 507 -17.68 -10.36 -6.06
N PRO A 508 -18.07 -10.31 -4.77
CA PRO A 508 -17.11 -10.34 -3.67
C PRO A 508 -16.26 -11.63 -3.70
N ALA A 509 -14.94 -11.51 -3.48
CA ALA A 509 -14.01 -12.65 -3.51
C ALA A 509 -14.34 -13.76 -2.48
N THR A 510 -15.14 -13.46 -1.45
CA THR A 510 -15.78 -14.46 -0.59
C THR A 510 -17.07 -13.90 0.02
N ARG A 511 -17.92 -14.77 0.55
CA ARG A 511 -19.12 -14.36 1.28
C ARG A 511 -18.77 -14.06 2.75
N TYR A 512 -19.33 -12.98 3.28
CA TYR A 512 -19.11 -12.55 4.67
C TYR A 512 -19.56 -13.58 5.70
N ASP A 513 -20.67 -14.29 5.44
CA ASP A 513 -21.23 -15.30 6.34
C ASP A 513 -20.25 -16.46 6.53
N LYS A 514 -19.68 -17.00 5.45
CA LYS A 514 -18.62 -18.01 5.49
C LYS A 514 -17.40 -17.57 6.32
N VAL A 515 -17.04 -16.28 6.26
CA VAL A 515 -15.91 -15.73 7.04
C VAL A 515 -16.25 -15.62 8.53
N GLN A 516 -17.47 -15.18 8.88
CA GLN A 516 -17.91 -15.13 10.27
C GLN A 516 -18.13 -16.54 10.87
N GLU A 517 -18.78 -17.43 10.13
CA GLU A 517 -19.04 -18.81 10.55
C GLU A 517 -17.75 -19.60 10.71
N GLY A 518 -16.80 -19.46 9.77
CA GLY A 518 -15.48 -20.08 9.88
C GLY A 518 -14.68 -19.59 11.11
N LEU A 519 -14.81 -18.32 11.48
CA LEU A 519 -14.21 -17.77 12.69
C LEU A 519 -14.88 -18.30 13.97
N LEU A 520 -16.20 -18.41 13.97
CA LEU A 520 -16.98 -18.81 15.14
C LEU A 520 -16.96 -20.33 15.37
N ALA A 521 -16.84 -21.13 14.31
CA ALA A 521 -16.71 -22.59 14.38
C ALA A 521 -15.42 -23.06 15.09
N LEU A 522 -14.45 -22.16 15.33
CA LEU A 522 -13.28 -22.42 16.16
C LEU A 522 -13.62 -22.54 17.65
N PHE A 523 -14.71 -21.92 18.09
CA PHE A 523 -15.08 -21.79 19.49
C PHE A 523 -16.36 -22.57 19.82
N ASN A 524 -16.46 -23.09 21.03
CA ASN A 524 -17.72 -23.62 21.55
C ASN A 524 -18.62 -22.45 21.98
N PRO A 525 -19.80 -22.22 21.38
CA PRO A 525 -20.64 -21.06 21.69
C PRO A 525 -21.26 -21.11 23.09
N ASN A 526 -21.27 -22.28 23.75
CA ASN A 526 -21.85 -22.49 25.08
C ASN A 526 -20.83 -22.35 26.22
N LEU A 527 -19.59 -21.96 25.92
CA LEU A 527 -18.52 -21.76 26.90
C LEU A 527 -17.91 -20.37 26.74
N PRO A 528 -17.39 -19.75 27.81
CA PRO A 528 -16.76 -18.44 27.71
C PRO A 528 -15.42 -18.47 26.98
N ILE A 529 -15.12 -17.40 26.25
CA ILE A 529 -13.89 -17.24 25.44
C ILE A 529 -12.91 -16.30 26.14
N HIS A 530 -11.65 -16.74 26.28
CA HIS A 530 -10.58 -15.96 26.89
C HIS A 530 -9.52 -15.60 25.83
N PHE A 531 -9.40 -14.32 25.49
CA PHE A 531 -8.33 -13.82 24.64
C PHE A 531 -7.11 -13.47 25.51
N VAL A 532 -6.03 -14.24 25.38
CA VAL A 532 -4.79 -14.05 26.15
C VAL A 532 -3.81 -13.21 25.35
N SER A 533 -3.46 -12.02 25.86
CA SER A 533 -2.65 -11.01 25.15
C SER A 533 -1.88 -10.07 26.08
N GLU A 534 -0.64 -9.73 25.74
CA GLU A 534 0.11 -8.62 26.39
C GLU A 534 0.10 -7.31 25.57
N GLY A 535 -0.09 -7.41 24.25
CA GLY A 535 0.02 -6.28 23.31
C GLY A 535 -1.22 -5.39 23.21
N LYS A 536 -1.01 -4.14 22.75
CA LYS A 536 -2.10 -3.18 22.43
C LYS A 536 -2.78 -3.45 21.07
N ASP A 537 -2.26 -4.39 20.28
CA ASP A 537 -2.68 -4.62 18.89
C ASP A 537 -4.06 -5.32 18.77
N PHE A 538 -4.65 -5.75 19.89
CA PHE A 538 -6.00 -6.30 19.99
C PHE A 538 -6.71 -5.75 21.24
N PRO A 539 -7.35 -4.58 21.18
CA PRO A 539 -7.95 -3.93 22.34
C PRO A 539 -9.35 -4.49 22.69
N ARG A 540 -9.81 -4.28 23.94
CA ARG A 540 -11.20 -4.58 24.38
C ARG A 540 -12.28 -3.87 23.55
N THR A 541 -11.91 -2.76 22.89
CA THR A 541 -12.76 -1.99 21.97
C THR A 541 -12.88 -2.62 20.57
N SER A 542 -12.33 -3.82 20.36
CA SER A 542 -12.47 -4.61 19.13
C SER A 542 -13.94 -4.97 18.85
N PRO A 543 -14.47 -4.66 17.65
CA PRO A 543 -15.84 -5.02 17.26
C PRO A 543 -16.18 -6.52 17.36
N LEU A 544 -15.17 -7.39 17.36
CA LEU A 544 -15.38 -8.84 17.55
C LEU A 544 -16.02 -9.17 18.90
N PHE A 545 -15.70 -8.44 19.97
CA PHE A 545 -16.25 -8.72 21.31
C PHE A 545 -17.77 -8.54 21.29
N GLY A 546 -18.25 -7.45 20.70
CA GLY A 546 -19.68 -7.19 20.51
C GLY A 546 -20.36 -8.15 19.52
N LEU A 547 -19.65 -8.59 18.47
CA LEU A 547 -20.17 -9.59 17.52
C LEU A 547 -20.43 -10.95 18.20
N ILE A 548 -19.48 -11.41 19.02
CA ILE A 548 -19.62 -12.66 19.78
C ILE A 548 -20.73 -12.50 20.83
N GLU A 549 -20.68 -11.44 21.64
CA GLU A 549 -21.67 -11.15 22.67
C GLU A 549 -23.11 -11.12 22.13
N LYS A 550 -23.34 -10.46 20.98
CA LYS A 550 -24.64 -10.44 20.29
C LYS A 550 -25.12 -11.84 19.85
N ARG A 551 -24.22 -12.78 19.57
CA ARG A 551 -24.53 -14.11 19.02
C ARG A 551 -24.60 -15.22 20.08
N THR A 552 -23.87 -15.10 21.17
CA THR A 552 -23.81 -16.12 22.25
C THR A 552 -24.46 -15.65 23.56
N GLY A 553 -24.74 -14.35 23.71
CA GLY A 553 -25.10 -13.74 25.00
C GLY A 553 -23.92 -13.58 25.96
N MET A 554 -22.71 -14.01 25.59
CA MET A 554 -21.52 -14.01 26.44
C MET A 554 -20.40 -13.16 25.82
N ARG A 555 -20.02 -12.08 26.50
CA ARG A 555 -18.88 -11.25 26.10
C ARG A 555 -17.55 -11.99 26.32
N PRO A 556 -16.63 -12.02 25.34
CA PRO A 556 -15.28 -12.54 25.56
C PRO A 556 -14.50 -11.74 26.60
N ARG A 557 -13.51 -12.37 27.22
CA ARG A 557 -12.61 -11.75 28.21
C ARG A 557 -11.25 -11.45 27.59
N GLN A 558 -10.65 -10.31 27.90
CA GLN A 558 -9.22 -10.07 27.64
C GLN A 558 -8.41 -10.29 28.92
N VAL A 559 -7.57 -11.32 28.89
CA VAL A 559 -6.76 -11.81 30.01
C VAL A 559 -5.27 -11.58 29.71
N LYS A 560 -4.49 -11.19 30.72
CA LYS A 560 -3.03 -11.15 30.61
C LYS A 560 -2.42 -12.41 31.19
N SER A 561 -1.23 -12.77 30.73
CA SER A 561 -0.53 -13.98 31.19
C SER A 561 -0.31 -13.98 32.71
N LYS A 562 0.00 -12.82 33.31
CA LYS A 562 0.14 -12.63 34.76
C LYS A 562 -1.15 -12.87 35.58
N ASP A 563 -2.31 -12.88 34.92
CA ASP A 563 -3.62 -13.08 35.56
C ASP A 563 -4.11 -14.54 35.40
N LEU A 564 -3.28 -15.44 34.85
CA LEU A 564 -3.52 -16.89 34.79
C LEU A 564 -2.98 -17.61 36.03
N ARG A 565 -3.63 -18.72 36.39
CA ARG A 565 -3.27 -19.62 37.50
C ARG A 565 -3.43 -21.07 37.06
N LEU A 566 -2.53 -21.94 37.52
CA LEU A 566 -2.76 -23.39 37.49
C LEU A 566 -3.24 -23.83 38.87
N VAL A 567 -4.39 -24.50 38.92
CA VAL A 567 -5.03 -24.92 40.17
C VAL A 567 -5.11 -26.45 40.21
N PRO A 568 -4.70 -27.12 41.31
CA PRO A 568 -4.88 -28.56 41.47
C PRO A 568 -6.34 -28.99 41.39
N SER A 569 -6.64 -29.96 40.52
CA SER A 569 -7.97 -30.51 40.32
C SER A 569 -7.92 -32.02 40.15
N LYS A 570 -8.57 -32.74 41.07
CA LYS A 570 -8.72 -34.21 41.01
C LYS A 570 -9.62 -34.68 39.85
N ALA A 571 -10.37 -33.77 39.24
CA ALA A 571 -11.23 -34.06 38.09
C ALA A 571 -10.49 -33.91 36.75
N SER A 572 -9.33 -33.23 36.71
CA SER A 572 -8.54 -33.07 35.50
C SER A 572 -7.63 -34.28 35.25
N ARG A 573 -7.49 -34.65 33.97
CA ARG A 573 -6.56 -35.71 33.52
C ARG A 573 -5.10 -35.37 33.77
N THR A 574 -4.74 -34.08 33.84
CA THR A 574 -3.37 -33.62 34.17
C THR A 574 -3.18 -33.37 35.67
N GLY A 575 -4.23 -33.52 36.49
CA GLY A 575 -4.24 -33.11 37.90
C GLY A 575 -4.31 -31.59 38.11
N LEU A 576 -4.33 -30.80 37.04
CA LEU A 576 -4.36 -29.32 37.05
C LEU A 576 -5.47 -28.80 36.12
N ILE A 577 -6.04 -27.66 36.46
CA ILE A 577 -6.89 -26.85 35.56
C ILE A 577 -6.28 -25.46 35.37
N LEU A 578 -6.53 -24.87 34.21
CA LEU A 578 -6.17 -23.49 33.93
C LEU A 578 -7.30 -22.56 34.38
N CYS A 579 -6.95 -21.52 35.13
CA CYS A 579 -7.89 -20.51 35.59
C CYS A 579 -7.35 -19.10 35.32
N CYS A 580 -8.24 -18.10 35.31
CA CYS A 580 -7.88 -16.68 35.33
C CYS A 580 -8.47 -15.98 36.56
N VAL A 581 -7.85 -14.88 36.98
CA VAL A 581 -8.37 -14.05 38.08
C VAL A 581 -9.66 -13.34 37.64
N TRP A 582 -10.76 -13.60 38.36
CA TRP A 582 -12.05 -12.95 38.10
C TRP A 582 -11.96 -11.44 38.32
N GLY A 583 -12.52 -10.66 37.41
CA GLY A 583 -12.44 -9.19 37.43
C GLY A 583 -11.11 -8.61 36.96
N ALA A 584 -10.15 -9.41 36.48
CA ALA A 584 -8.98 -8.90 35.73
C ALA A 584 -9.39 -8.20 34.41
N ASP A 585 -10.58 -8.53 33.90
CA ASP A 585 -11.28 -7.75 32.90
C ASP A 585 -12.35 -6.84 33.56
N PRO A 586 -12.20 -5.50 33.50
CA PRO A 586 -13.10 -4.54 34.12
C PRO A 586 -14.43 -4.34 33.38
N ASP A 587 -14.58 -4.89 32.16
CA ASP A 587 -15.85 -4.85 31.44
C ASP A 587 -16.73 -6.04 31.84
N VAL A 588 -16.10 -7.20 32.12
CA VAL A 588 -16.78 -8.43 32.56
C VAL A 588 -17.12 -8.39 34.05
N SER A 589 -16.40 -7.61 34.88
CA SER A 589 -16.71 -7.44 36.30
C SER A 589 -18.05 -6.74 36.62
N LYS A 590 -18.79 -6.32 35.59
CA LYS A 590 -20.05 -5.55 35.70
C LYS A 590 -21.30 -6.35 35.30
N THR A 591 -21.17 -7.58 34.81
CA THR A 591 -22.33 -8.39 34.39
C THR A 591 -23.04 -9.02 35.59
N SER A 592 -24.37 -9.15 35.51
CA SER A 592 -25.22 -9.62 36.62
C SER A 592 -25.09 -11.11 36.93
N ASP A 593 -24.71 -11.93 35.96
CA ASP A 593 -24.56 -13.37 36.13
C ASP A 593 -23.13 -13.72 36.51
N MET A 594 -22.94 -14.11 37.78
CA MET A 594 -21.66 -14.57 38.30
C MET A 594 -21.42 -16.04 37.92
N PRO A 595 -20.31 -16.38 37.25
CA PRO A 595 -19.94 -17.77 36.98
C PRO A 595 -19.57 -18.50 38.27
N GLN A 596 -19.42 -19.83 38.22
CA GLN A 596 -18.95 -20.59 39.38
C GLN A 596 -17.45 -20.30 39.62
N LEU A 597 -17.17 -19.48 40.65
CA LEU A 597 -15.81 -19.07 40.99
C LEU A 597 -15.16 -19.99 42.03
N ILE A 598 -13.91 -20.35 41.76
CA ILE A 598 -13.04 -21.12 42.65
C ILE A 598 -12.26 -20.13 43.54
N LYS A 599 -12.28 -20.31 44.86
CA LYS A 599 -11.48 -19.48 45.77
C LYS A 599 -10.15 -20.17 46.10
N VAL A 600 -9.03 -19.55 45.75
CA VAL A 600 -7.68 -20.05 46.03
C VAL A 600 -6.82 -18.90 46.56
N ASN A 601 -6.19 -19.08 47.72
CA ASN A 601 -5.29 -18.08 48.34
C ASN A 601 -5.90 -16.66 48.49
N GLY A 602 -7.23 -16.55 48.59
CA GLY A 602 -7.96 -15.28 48.66
C GLY A 602 -8.32 -14.68 47.29
N GLU A 603 -7.76 -15.19 46.19
CA GLU A 603 -8.19 -14.84 44.83
C GLU A 603 -9.49 -15.57 44.47
N ALA A 604 -10.39 -14.87 43.78
CA ALA A 604 -11.52 -15.49 43.10
C ALA A 604 -11.11 -15.79 41.66
N LEU A 605 -11.15 -17.07 41.28
CA LEU A 605 -10.66 -17.58 40.02
C LEU A 605 -11.79 -18.19 39.20
N GLU A 606 -11.70 -18.06 37.88
CA GLU A 606 -12.62 -18.66 36.93
C GLU A 606 -11.88 -19.65 36.03
N GLU A 607 -12.50 -20.79 35.71
CA GLU A 607 -11.90 -21.80 34.82
C GLU A 607 -11.84 -21.34 33.36
N VAL A 608 -10.71 -21.59 32.71
CA VAL A 608 -10.44 -21.20 31.32
C VAL A 608 -10.62 -22.42 30.42
N HIS A 609 -11.80 -22.55 29.83
CA HIS A 609 -12.12 -23.69 28.96
C HIS A 609 -11.60 -23.55 27.52
N GLN A 610 -11.61 -22.33 26.97
CA GLN A 610 -11.14 -22.06 25.60
C GLN A 610 -10.40 -20.72 25.49
N ILE A 611 -9.28 -20.72 24.76
CA ILE A 611 -8.37 -19.59 24.57
C ILE A 611 -8.28 -19.20 23.10
N GLY A 612 -8.49 -17.92 22.82
CA GLY A 612 -8.01 -17.27 21.60
C GLY A 612 -6.63 -16.66 21.85
N LEU A 613 -5.56 -17.39 21.54
CA LEU A 613 -4.20 -16.93 21.85
C LEU A 613 -3.80 -15.76 20.94
N GLN A 614 -3.36 -14.66 21.55
CA GLN A 614 -2.89 -13.43 20.90
C GLN A 614 -1.53 -12.97 21.47
N LEU A 615 -0.80 -13.86 22.17
CA LEU A 615 0.58 -13.64 22.59
C LEU A 615 1.54 -13.74 21.39
N PHE A 616 2.62 -12.95 21.41
CA PHE A 616 3.79 -13.23 20.58
C PHE A 616 4.56 -14.44 21.11
N ASP A 617 5.34 -15.08 20.25
CA ASP A 617 6.04 -16.34 20.55
C ASP A 617 6.97 -16.16 21.77
N TYR A 618 7.72 -15.06 21.83
CA TYR A 618 8.58 -14.72 22.98
C TYR A 618 7.81 -14.42 24.28
N GLU A 619 6.53 -14.00 24.19
CA GLU A 619 5.68 -13.77 25.36
C GLU A 619 5.15 -15.11 25.88
N LEU A 620 4.76 -16.02 24.98
CA LEU A 620 4.37 -17.39 25.33
C LEU A 620 5.55 -18.15 25.95
N PHE A 621 6.74 -18.09 25.36
CA PHE A 621 7.97 -18.71 25.89
C PHE A 621 8.51 -18.07 27.17
N SER A 622 8.06 -16.86 27.54
CA SER A 622 8.38 -16.27 28.84
C SER A 622 7.64 -16.92 30.02
N LEU A 623 6.64 -17.76 29.74
CA LEU A 623 5.83 -18.44 30.74
C LEU A 623 6.43 -19.79 31.15
N PRO A 624 6.18 -20.27 32.39
CA PRO A 624 6.57 -21.62 32.80
C PRO A 624 6.01 -22.68 31.84
N LEU A 625 6.80 -23.71 31.52
CA LEU A 625 6.43 -24.76 30.56
C LEU A 625 5.07 -25.42 30.87
N GLU A 626 4.77 -25.65 32.15
CA GLU A 626 3.47 -26.17 32.59
C GLU A 626 2.29 -25.24 32.26
N MET A 627 2.49 -23.92 32.31
CA MET A 627 1.49 -22.94 31.90
C MET A 627 1.29 -22.99 30.38
N VAL A 628 2.38 -23.07 29.60
CA VAL A 628 2.31 -23.18 28.12
C VAL A 628 1.60 -24.47 27.70
N ARG A 629 1.89 -25.60 28.35
CA ARG A 629 1.21 -26.88 28.14
C ARG A 629 -0.30 -26.78 28.35
N HIS A 630 -0.75 -26.17 29.46
CA HIS A 630 -2.18 -26.00 29.74
C HIS A 630 -2.85 -24.94 28.85
N ILE A 631 -2.15 -23.86 28.49
CA ILE A 631 -2.63 -22.92 27.46
C ILE A 631 -2.87 -23.67 26.14
N GLY A 632 -1.93 -24.54 25.73
CA GLY A 632 -2.07 -25.38 24.53
C GLY A 632 -3.29 -26.30 24.57
N LEU A 633 -3.58 -26.94 25.71
CA LEU A 633 -4.77 -27.78 25.88
C LEU A 633 -6.10 -27.01 25.75
N CYS A 634 -6.11 -25.73 26.13
CA CYS A 634 -7.29 -24.87 26.06
C CYS A 634 -7.36 -24.03 24.77
N CYS A 635 -6.32 -24.00 23.93
CA CYS A 635 -6.27 -23.06 22.82
C CYS A 635 -6.97 -23.59 21.56
N VAL A 636 -7.81 -22.76 20.94
CA VAL A 636 -8.37 -23.05 19.61
C VAL A 636 -7.33 -22.84 18.49
N ASN A 637 -6.26 -22.09 18.80
CA ASN A 637 -5.12 -21.83 17.93
C ASN A 637 -3.92 -22.63 18.44
N ASP A 638 -3.70 -23.82 17.91
CA ASP A 638 -2.72 -24.72 18.52
C ASP A 638 -1.28 -24.16 18.39
N PRO A 639 -0.53 -23.92 19.49
CA PRO A 639 0.79 -23.23 19.48
C PRO A 639 1.82 -23.86 18.55
N ARG A 640 1.62 -25.13 18.24
CA ARG A 640 2.36 -25.99 17.34
C ARG A 640 2.47 -25.45 15.91
N SER A 641 1.42 -24.76 15.45
CA SER A 641 1.45 -24.02 14.18
C SER A 641 2.43 -22.86 14.19
N VAL A 642 2.67 -22.29 15.36
CA VAL A 642 3.65 -21.22 15.61
C VAL A 642 5.08 -21.80 15.71
N PHE A 643 5.23 -23.12 15.90
CA PHE A 643 6.54 -23.79 15.99
C PHE A 643 6.99 -24.46 14.69
N ILE A 644 6.12 -25.24 14.04
CA ILE A 644 6.46 -25.90 12.76
C ILE A 644 6.15 -24.99 11.58
N ALA A 645 4.90 -24.56 11.42
CA ALA A 645 4.49 -23.97 10.14
C ALA A 645 4.84 -22.48 10.02
N HIS A 646 4.95 -21.77 11.15
CA HIS A 646 5.50 -20.41 11.20
C HIS A 646 7.03 -20.38 11.04
N ASP A 647 7.70 -21.52 11.20
CA ASP A 647 9.10 -21.69 10.81
C ASP A 647 9.17 -21.82 9.29
N LYS A 648 9.67 -20.79 8.64
CA LYS A 648 9.57 -20.65 7.19
C LYS A 648 10.41 -21.68 6.42
N ARG A 649 11.31 -22.41 7.10
CA ARG A 649 11.96 -23.63 6.58
C ARG A 649 10.95 -24.70 6.16
N ILE A 650 9.74 -24.71 6.73
CA ILE A 650 8.69 -25.66 6.36
C ILE A 650 8.35 -25.60 4.87
N LEU A 651 8.47 -24.45 4.21
CA LEU A 651 8.27 -24.30 2.77
C LEU A 651 9.32 -25.07 1.95
N GLY A 652 10.58 -25.08 2.43
CA GLY A 652 11.65 -25.90 1.84
C GLY A 652 11.45 -27.39 2.09
N ILE A 653 10.97 -27.77 3.28
CA ILE A 653 10.58 -29.16 3.57
C ILE A 653 9.46 -29.60 2.62
N ILE A 654 8.36 -28.85 2.50
CA ILE A 654 7.25 -29.20 1.59
C ILE A 654 7.75 -29.40 0.16
N LEU A 655 8.60 -28.49 -0.35
CA LEU A 655 9.17 -28.60 -1.69
C LEU A 655 10.02 -29.86 -1.89
N GLN A 656 10.86 -30.21 -0.90
CA GLN A 656 11.67 -31.42 -0.92
C GLN A 656 10.82 -32.70 -0.77
N GLU A 657 9.71 -32.64 -0.04
CA GLU A 657 8.80 -33.78 0.17
C GLU A 657 7.79 -34.00 -0.96
N LEU A 658 7.64 -33.09 -1.94
CA LEU A 658 6.55 -33.17 -2.94
C LEU A 658 6.45 -34.52 -3.64
N ASP A 659 7.57 -35.11 -4.03
CA ASP A 659 7.58 -36.39 -4.74
C ASP A 659 7.29 -37.58 -3.80
N ALA A 660 7.61 -37.46 -2.51
CA ALA A 660 7.20 -38.44 -1.50
C ALA A 660 5.71 -38.32 -1.18
N LEU A 661 5.20 -37.09 -1.01
CA LEU A 661 3.78 -36.80 -0.78
C LEU A 661 2.88 -37.28 -1.93
N LEU A 662 3.39 -37.18 -3.16
CA LEU A 662 2.74 -37.67 -4.39
C LEU A 662 2.84 -39.20 -4.55
N ASN A 663 4.06 -39.77 -4.54
CA ASN A 663 4.28 -41.15 -4.98
C ASN A 663 4.28 -42.17 -3.83
N LYS A 664 4.90 -41.82 -2.68
CA LYS A 664 5.11 -42.70 -1.52
C LYS A 664 3.90 -42.69 -0.59
N HIS A 665 3.45 -41.49 -0.20
CA HIS A 665 2.32 -41.29 0.72
C HIS A 665 0.98 -41.17 0.02
N LYS A 666 0.98 -40.78 -1.27
CA LYS A 666 -0.22 -40.67 -2.12
C LYS A 666 -1.30 -39.77 -1.51
N VAL A 667 -0.88 -38.73 -0.79
CA VAL A 667 -1.78 -37.74 -0.18
C VAL A 667 -2.05 -36.56 -1.12
N LEU A 668 -1.12 -36.24 -2.03
CA LEU A 668 -1.31 -35.22 -3.05
C LEU A 668 -1.59 -35.85 -4.42
N SER A 669 -2.47 -35.20 -5.19
CA SER A 669 -2.59 -35.43 -6.63
C SER A 669 -1.46 -34.72 -7.41
N PRO A 670 -1.20 -35.09 -8.68
CA PRO A 670 -0.20 -34.41 -9.51
C PRO A 670 -0.43 -32.90 -9.64
N ALA A 671 -1.69 -32.47 -9.76
CA ALA A 671 -2.05 -31.05 -9.84
C ALA A 671 -1.78 -30.31 -8.51
N GLN A 672 -2.07 -30.94 -7.37
CA GLN A 672 -1.77 -30.36 -6.05
C GLN A 672 -0.26 -30.28 -5.79
N ALA A 673 0.52 -31.29 -6.21
CA ALA A 673 1.97 -31.23 -6.14
C ALA A 673 2.54 -30.12 -7.04
N GLN A 674 2.00 -29.94 -8.24
CA GLN A 674 2.44 -28.92 -9.18
C GLN A 674 2.11 -27.50 -8.72
N ILE A 675 0.89 -27.22 -8.25
CA ILE A 675 0.53 -25.89 -7.74
C ILE A 675 1.36 -25.52 -6.51
N LEU A 676 1.71 -26.48 -5.64
CA LEU A 676 2.65 -26.23 -4.54
C LEU A 676 4.06 -25.90 -5.07
N ARG A 677 4.56 -26.65 -6.07
CA ARG A 677 5.88 -26.40 -6.70
C ARG A 677 5.98 -25.03 -7.36
N GLU A 678 4.90 -24.56 -7.98
CA GLU A 678 4.86 -23.27 -8.69
C GLU A 678 4.56 -22.08 -7.78
N ARG A 679 3.69 -22.25 -6.78
CA ARG A 679 3.23 -21.17 -5.90
C ARG A 679 4.06 -21.05 -4.63
N ILE A 680 4.62 -22.13 -4.08
CA ILE A 680 5.64 -22.02 -3.03
C ILE A 680 6.92 -21.52 -3.66
N ILE A 681 7.51 -20.55 -3.00
CA ILE A 681 8.69 -19.85 -3.47
C ILE A 681 9.94 -20.71 -3.10
N PRO A 682 10.81 -21.13 -4.06
CA PRO A 682 11.94 -22.05 -3.84
C PRO A 682 12.81 -21.76 -2.62
N THR A 683 12.65 -22.54 -1.54
CA THR A 683 13.23 -22.26 -0.21
C THR A 683 14.38 -23.22 0.11
N ILE A 684 15.59 -22.70 0.21
CA ILE A 684 16.83 -23.47 0.48
C ILE A 684 17.00 -23.68 1.99
N LEU A 685 17.25 -24.93 2.41
CA LEU A 685 17.50 -25.31 3.81
C LEU A 685 19.01 -25.43 4.09
N PRO A 686 19.53 -24.91 5.22
CA PRO A 686 20.90 -25.20 5.65
C PRO A 686 21.21 -26.71 5.65
N GLY A 687 22.43 -27.06 5.24
CA GLY A 687 22.89 -28.46 5.14
C GLY A 687 22.41 -29.26 3.91
N SER A 688 21.40 -28.78 3.16
CA SER A 688 20.88 -29.44 1.95
C SER A 688 21.87 -29.45 0.77
N SER A 689 21.57 -30.26 -0.25
CA SER A 689 22.24 -30.24 -1.56
C SER A 689 22.18 -28.85 -2.20
N GLU A 690 21.01 -28.22 -2.18
CA GLU A 690 20.79 -26.88 -2.75
C GLU A 690 21.64 -25.83 -2.01
N PHE A 691 21.82 -25.98 -0.70
CA PHE A 691 22.65 -25.09 0.11
C PHE A 691 24.16 -25.28 -0.16
N LYS A 692 24.62 -26.51 -0.41
CA LYS A 692 25.99 -26.77 -0.88
C LYS A 692 26.22 -26.12 -2.25
N THR A 693 25.27 -26.25 -3.18
CA THR A 693 25.31 -25.56 -4.47
C THR A 693 25.30 -24.03 -4.31
N LEU A 694 24.56 -23.49 -3.34
CA LEU A 694 24.57 -22.05 -3.02
C LEU A 694 25.94 -21.58 -2.50
N LEU A 695 26.59 -22.35 -1.63
CA LEU A 695 27.96 -22.07 -1.15
C LEU A 695 28.95 -22.06 -2.31
N ASP A 696 28.99 -23.14 -3.10
CA ASP A 696 29.87 -23.28 -4.27
C ASP A 696 29.68 -22.14 -5.27
N ASN A 697 28.43 -21.74 -5.54
CA ASN A 697 28.13 -20.64 -6.45
C ASN A 697 28.50 -19.28 -5.85
N SER A 698 28.35 -19.09 -4.54
CA SER A 698 28.75 -17.84 -3.86
C SER A 698 30.28 -17.65 -3.87
N GLN A 699 31.05 -18.73 -3.78
CA GLN A 699 32.51 -18.72 -3.89
C GLN A 699 32.99 -18.45 -5.33
N LYS A 700 32.23 -18.91 -6.34
CA LYS A 700 32.56 -18.72 -7.76
C LYS A 700 32.12 -17.36 -8.31
N ASP A 701 30.99 -16.86 -7.84
CA ASP A 701 30.41 -15.57 -8.21
C ASP A 701 29.98 -14.78 -6.96
N PRO A 702 30.77 -13.80 -6.52
CA PRO A 702 30.42 -12.90 -5.42
C PRO A 702 29.14 -12.09 -5.63
N GLN A 703 28.64 -11.96 -6.87
CA GLN A 703 27.38 -11.29 -7.18
C GLN A 703 26.16 -12.22 -7.12
N ALA A 704 26.35 -13.55 -6.98
CA ALA A 704 25.26 -14.51 -6.86
C ALA A 704 24.30 -14.13 -5.72
N LYS A 705 24.83 -13.60 -4.60
CA LYS A 705 24.08 -13.06 -3.46
C LYS A 705 22.98 -12.05 -3.85
N ASN A 706 23.06 -11.41 -5.01
CA ASN A 706 22.09 -10.40 -5.43
C ASN A 706 20.76 -11.03 -5.89
N GLY A 707 20.74 -12.32 -6.24
CA GLY A 707 19.53 -13.07 -6.59
C GLY A 707 18.68 -13.51 -5.40
N TYR A 708 19.04 -13.07 -4.19
CA TYR A 708 18.82 -13.79 -2.94
C TYR A 708 18.50 -12.82 -1.77
N ILE A 709 17.63 -13.22 -0.81
CA ILE A 709 17.15 -12.41 0.33
C ILE A 709 17.06 -13.26 1.60
N LEU A 710 18.09 -13.19 2.44
CA LEU A 710 18.19 -13.80 3.77
C LEU A 710 17.05 -13.30 4.70
N LYS A 711 16.33 -14.21 5.37
CA LYS A 711 15.12 -13.95 6.16
C LYS A 711 15.05 -14.87 7.40
N PRO A 712 14.74 -14.37 8.62
CA PRO A 712 14.72 -15.21 9.82
C PRO A 712 13.59 -16.25 9.82
N VAL A 713 13.88 -17.42 10.41
CA VAL A 713 12.96 -18.58 10.41
C VAL A 713 11.58 -18.29 11.00
N ARG A 714 11.50 -17.65 12.18
CA ARG A 714 10.24 -17.43 12.93
C ARG A 714 9.93 -15.96 13.24
N ASP A 715 10.75 -15.03 12.78
CA ASP A 715 10.47 -13.60 13.00
C ASP A 715 9.36 -13.09 12.06
N ALA A 716 8.65 -12.04 12.48
CA ALA A 716 7.46 -11.52 11.82
C ALA A 716 7.65 -10.06 11.35
N ARG A 717 6.67 -9.53 10.60
CA ARG A 717 6.65 -8.12 10.13
C ARG A 717 7.89 -7.71 9.30
N GLY A 718 8.60 -8.68 8.71
CA GLY A 718 9.81 -8.45 7.94
C GLY A 718 11.06 -8.07 8.74
N HIS A 719 11.05 -8.22 10.06
CA HIS A 719 12.21 -7.95 10.90
C HIS A 719 13.35 -8.94 10.58
N GLY A 720 14.59 -8.47 10.67
CA GLY A 720 15.80 -9.25 10.36
C GLY A 720 15.98 -9.70 8.90
N ILE A 721 15.13 -9.26 7.95
CA ILE A 721 15.32 -9.55 6.52
C ILE A 721 16.51 -8.77 5.96
N LEU A 722 17.45 -9.48 5.35
CA LEU A 722 18.63 -8.98 4.67
C LEU A 722 18.51 -9.30 3.17
N LEU A 723 18.32 -8.29 2.32
CA LEU A 723 18.47 -8.50 0.88
C LEU A 723 19.94 -8.79 0.60
N GLY A 724 20.28 -9.89 -0.07
CA GLY A 724 21.68 -10.26 -0.35
C GLY A 724 22.39 -9.22 -1.23
N LYS A 725 21.63 -8.52 -2.09
CA LYS A 725 22.11 -7.31 -2.79
C LYS A 725 22.50 -6.14 -1.88
N ASN A 726 21.94 -6.05 -0.67
CA ASN A 726 22.16 -4.95 0.29
C ASN A 726 23.19 -5.30 1.39
N ILE A 727 23.82 -6.49 1.37
CA ILE A 727 24.91 -6.86 2.28
C ILE A 727 26.19 -7.13 1.50
N SER A 728 27.34 -6.97 2.16
CA SER A 728 28.65 -7.23 1.56
C SER A 728 28.86 -8.73 1.27
N VAL A 729 29.81 -9.03 0.38
CA VAL A 729 30.23 -10.41 0.09
C VAL A 729 30.73 -11.10 1.36
N GLN A 730 31.55 -10.41 2.15
CA GLN A 730 32.09 -10.94 3.42
C GLN A 730 30.98 -11.21 4.45
N GLU A 731 29.97 -10.34 4.59
CA GLU A 731 28.81 -10.60 5.45
C GLU A 731 28.00 -11.80 4.95
N TRP A 732 27.76 -11.89 3.63
CA TRP A 732 27.06 -13.01 3.00
C TRP A 732 27.79 -14.34 3.25
N GLU A 733 29.09 -14.41 2.98
CA GLU A 733 29.93 -15.58 3.24
C GLU A 733 29.99 -15.94 4.73
N THR A 734 30.11 -14.96 5.62
CA THR A 734 30.12 -15.17 7.07
C THR A 734 28.79 -15.77 7.55
N ILE A 735 27.65 -15.28 7.04
CA ILE A 735 26.33 -15.82 7.35
C ILE A 735 26.20 -17.24 6.80
N LEU A 736 26.53 -17.49 5.53
CA LEU A 736 26.46 -18.83 4.95
C LEU A 736 27.38 -19.82 5.69
N ALA A 737 28.61 -19.44 6.05
CA ALA A 737 29.52 -20.26 6.83
C ALA A 737 28.97 -20.57 8.23
N SER A 738 28.34 -19.60 8.91
CA SER A 738 27.69 -19.84 10.21
C SER A 738 26.60 -20.92 10.12
N LEU A 739 25.86 -20.95 9.01
CA LEU A 739 24.81 -21.94 8.74
C LEU A 739 25.34 -23.34 8.34
N VAL A 740 26.65 -23.50 8.11
CA VAL A 740 27.32 -24.81 7.93
C VAL A 740 27.67 -25.46 9.26
N TYR A 741 28.11 -24.65 10.24
CA TYR A 741 28.61 -25.15 11.53
C TYR A 741 27.53 -25.32 12.60
N ASP A 742 26.34 -24.76 12.41
CA ASP A 742 25.33 -24.68 13.46
C ASP A 742 24.32 -25.84 13.46
N SER A 743 24.79 -27.01 13.91
CA SER A 743 23.90 -28.04 14.51
C SER A 743 23.83 -27.96 16.03
N ALA A 744 24.50 -26.98 16.68
CA ALA A 744 24.49 -26.85 18.16
C ALA A 744 24.96 -25.52 18.80
N SER A 745 25.71 -24.61 18.13
CA SER A 745 26.34 -23.45 18.79
C SER A 745 26.94 -22.35 17.86
N ALA A 746 26.14 -21.40 17.35
CA ALA A 746 26.67 -20.17 16.70
C ALA A 746 25.95 -18.84 17.02
N ALA A 747 25.54 -18.60 18.27
CA ALA A 747 24.75 -17.41 18.66
C ALA A 747 25.49 -16.05 18.70
N THR A 748 26.83 -16.02 18.75
CA THR A 748 27.57 -14.83 19.24
C THR A 748 28.00 -13.83 18.15
N THR A 749 28.24 -14.27 16.91
CA THR A 749 28.95 -13.45 15.90
C THR A 749 28.03 -12.60 15.03
N VAL A 750 26.82 -13.08 14.70
CA VAL A 750 25.85 -12.31 13.89
C VAL A 750 25.20 -11.18 14.71
N LEU A 751 25.01 -11.41 16.01
CA LEU A 751 24.33 -10.45 16.89
C LEU A 751 25.13 -9.15 17.10
N SER A 752 26.47 -9.21 17.11
CA SER A 752 27.33 -8.05 17.32
C SER A 752 27.28 -7.05 16.16
N LEU A 753 27.15 -7.54 14.92
CA LEU A 753 27.02 -6.71 13.71
C LEU A 753 25.65 -5.99 13.65
N VAL A 754 24.56 -6.68 14.00
CA VAL A 754 23.21 -6.09 14.03
C VAL A 754 23.06 -5.09 15.19
N LEU A 755 23.55 -5.45 16.39
CA LEU A 755 23.53 -4.54 17.55
C LEU A 755 24.44 -3.34 17.38
N GLY A 756 25.54 -3.44 16.60
CA GLY A 756 26.36 -2.30 16.21
C GLY A 756 25.57 -1.21 15.50
N ARG A 757 24.67 -1.58 14.57
CA ARG A 757 23.77 -0.64 13.89
C ARG A 757 22.67 -0.10 14.82
N ALA A 758 22.08 -0.95 15.66
CA ALA A 758 21.05 -0.51 16.62
C ALA A 758 21.59 0.50 17.66
N ALA A 759 22.80 0.26 18.19
CA ALA A 759 23.45 1.13 19.17
C ALA A 759 23.89 2.48 18.57
N GLN A 760 24.23 2.52 17.28
CA GLN A 760 24.54 3.77 16.57
C GLN A 760 23.28 4.56 16.18
N GLY A 761 22.16 3.88 15.88
CA GLY A 761 20.87 4.52 15.60
C GLY A 761 20.08 5.00 16.84
N SER A 762 20.44 4.55 18.04
CA SER A 762 19.65 4.75 19.28
C SER A 762 20.39 5.55 20.36
N ARG A 763 20.73 6.81 20.09
CA ARG A 763 21.10 7.80 21.13
C ARG A 763 20.13 8.98 21.21
N LYS A 764 18.92 8.72 21.74
CA LYS A 764 18.14 9.66 22.58
C LYS A 764 16.92 8.97 23.23
N SER A 765 16.90 8.99 24.58
CA SER A 765 15.74 8.79 25.48
C SER A 765 14.76 7.64 25.21
N HIS A 766 14.83 6.53 25.95
CA HIS A 766 14.23 6.38 27.30
C HIS A 766 14.85 5.14 28.01
N GLY A 767 15.29 5.30 29.25
CA GLY A 767 16.16 4.32 29.92
C GLY A 767 15.48 3.18 30.68
N TRP A 768 16.31 2.22 31.09
CA TRP A 768 16.12 1.22 32.17
C TRP A 768 15.13 0.07 31.96
N ASN A 769 14.02 0.20 31.22
CA ASN A 769 13.12 -0.95 30.96
C ASN A 769 13.56 -1.87 29.81
N LEU A 770 14.41 -1.40 28.90
CA LEU A 770 14.91 -2.23 27.78
C LEU A 770 15.96 -3.25 28.24
N PHE A 771 16.78 -2.89 29.24
CA PHE A 771 17.96 -3.66 29.65
C PHE A 771 17.58 -5.01 30.28
N PHE A 772 16.50 -5.07 31.07
CA PHE A 772 15.97 -6.33 31.61
C PHE A 772 15.33 -7.21 30.53
N ARG A 773 14.68 -6.62 29.52
CA ARG A 773 14.13 -7.37 28.37
C ARG A 773 15.24 -7.98 27.51
N GLU A 774 16.30 -7.23 27.21
CA GLU A 774 17.47 -7.78 26.52
C GLU A 774 18.22 -8.84 27.33
N TRP A 775 18.33 -8.69 28.66
CA TRP A 775 19.09 -9.63 29.48
C TRP A 775 18.42 -11.01 29.57
N ALA A 776 17.08 -11.06 29.58
CA ALA A 776 16.33 -12.32 29.47
C ALA A 776 16.45 -12.97 28.08
N PHE A 777 16.45 -12.17 27.01
CA PHE A 777 16.54 -12.63 25.62
C PHE A 777 17.89 -13.31 25.28
N ARG A 778 18.97 -12.97 26.01
CA ARG A 778 20.35 -13.45 25.76
C ARG A 778 20.60 -14.93 26.06
N ARG A 779 19.61 -15.73 26.51
CA ARG A 779 19.83 -17.12 26.93
C ARG A 779 19.11 -18.21 26.12
N THR A 780 18.22 -17.88 25.18
CA THR A 780 17.28 -18.89 24.63
C THR A 780 17.20 -19.03 23.11
N CYS A 781 17.62 -18.06 22.29
CA CYS A 781 17.39 -18.12 20.84
C CYS A 781 18.68 -18.08 20.01
N GLY A 782 18.87 -19.08 19.14
CA GLY A 782 19.94 -19.15 18.13
C GLY A 782 19.49 -18.59 16.76
N PRO A 783 20.43 -18.19 15.86
CA PRO A 783 20.10 -17.58 14.58
C PRO A 783 19.91 -18.60 13.44
N HIS A 784 18.80 -18.52 12.72
CA HIS A 784 18.58 -19.28 11.47
C HIS A 784 17.92 -18.37 10.40
N ILE A 785 18.43 -18.40 9.16
CA ILE A 785 18.12 -17.43 8.09
C ILE A 785 18.07 -18.10 6.69
N TYR A 786 17.14 -17.74 5.78
CA TYR A 786 16.93 -18.37 4.43
C TYR A 786 16.48 -17.36 3.32
N VAL A 787 16.40 -17.72 2.03
CA VAL A 787 16.76 -16.78 0.92
C VAL A 787 15.70 -16.49 -0.22
N TYR A 788 15.35 -15.22 -0.61
CA TYR A 788 14.34 -14.81 -1.67
C TYR A 788 14.62 -13.67 -2.76
N LYS A 789 13.61 -13.19 -3.56
CA LYS A 789 13.66 -12.09 -4.61
C LYS A 789 12.34 -11.27 -4.74
N ILE A 790 12.33 -9.96 -5.14
CA ILE A 790 11.17 -8.99 -5.07
C ILE A 790 11.01 -8.05 -6.32
N ILE A 791 9.78 -7.59 -6.66
CA ILE A 791 9.43 -6.43 -7.56
C ILE A 791 8.14 -5.68 -7.03
N SER A 792 7.77 -4.44 -7.49
CA SER A 792 7.04 -3.36 -6.73
C SER A 792 5.59 -2.88 -7.17
N LYS A 793 5.19 -1.59 -6.92
CA LYS A 793 3.82 -1.04 -6.53
C LYS A 793 3.31 0.27 -7.25
N VAL A 794 2.03 0.69 -7.04
CA VAL A 794 1.33 1.94 -7.53
C VAL A 794 0.38 2.61 -6.46
N SER A 795 -0.23 3.82 -6.67
CA SER A 795 -1.02 4.66 -5.71
C SER A 795 -2.30 5.41 -6.27
N THR A 796 -3.06 6.20 -5.45
CA THR A 796 -4.41 6.81 -5.75
C THR A 796 -4.70 8.17 -5.03
N THR A 797 -5.72 8.97 -5.45
CA THR A 797 -6.05 10.37 -5.00
C THR A 797 -7.51 10.59 -4.48
N TYR A 798 -7.83 11.71 -3.80
CA TYR A 798 -9.14 12.03 -3.15
C TYR A 798 -9.57 13.53 -3.27
N VAL A 799 -10.84 13.86 -2.93
CA VAL A 799 -11.48 15.21 -2.95
C VAL A 799 -12.17 15.51 -1.60
N LEU A 800 -12.36 16.79 -1.24
CA LEU A 800 -13.01 17.23 0.01
C LEU A 800 -14.21 18.15 -0.24
N VAL A 801 -15.24 18.08 0.61
CA VAL A 801 -16.47 18.91 0.54
C VAL A 801 -16.76 19.54 1.89
N LEU A 802 -17.09 20.84 1.88
CA LEU A 802 -17.19 21.70 3.05
C LEU A 802 -18.46 22.57 3.00
N PRO A 803 -19.01 23.01 4.14
CA PRO A 803 -20.09 23.99 4.15
C PRO A 803 -19.52 25.40 3.91
N SER A 804 -20.24 26.24 3.16
CA SER A 804 -19.82 27.60 2.83
C SER A 804 -19.75 28.55 4.05
N LYS A 805 -20.42 28.19 5.16
CA LYS A 805 -20.54 29.01 6.38
C LYS A 805 -19.90 28.33 7.60
N PRO A 806 -19.07 29.04 8.40
CA PRO A 806 -18.25 28.46 9.47
C PRO A 806 -19.01 27.97 10.72
N SER A 807 -20.35 27.99 10.72
CA SER A 807 -21.20 27.55 11.84
C SER A 807 -21.71 26.10 11.72
N SER A 808 -21.32 25.35 10.68
CA SER A 808 -21.75 23.98 10.43
C SER A 808 -20.59 22.98 10.59
N PRO A 809 -20.67 21.97 11.49
CA PRO A 809 -19.56 21.05 11.78
C PRO A 809 -19.50 19.81 10.86
N LYS A 810 -20.16 19.82 9.69
CA LYS A 810 -20.19 18.68 8.77
C LYS A 810 -19.19 18.88 7.63
N ALA A 811 -18.13 18.07 7.59
CA ALA A 811 -17.24 17.96 6.43
C ALA A 811 -17.40 16.56 5.82
N HIS A 812 -17.42 16.49 4.50
CA HIS A 812 -17.60 15.25 3.74
C HIS A 812 -16.34 14.94 2.91
N ILE A 813 -15.94 13.67 2.86
CA ILE A 813 -14.84 13.21 2.01
C ILE A 813 -15.46 12.63 0.73
N VAL A 814 -14.88 12.95 -0.43
CA VAL A 814 -15.32 12.44 -1.73
C VAL A 814 -14.20 11.62 -2.35
N ALA A 815 -14.53 10.40 -2.77
CA ALA A 815 -13.60 9.52 -3.46
C ALA A 815 -13.71 9.73 -4.97
N ALA A 816 -12.62 10.20 -5.60
CA ALA A 816 -12.50 10.29 -7.05
C ALA A 816 -11.51 9.21 -7.53
N THR A 817 -11.99 8.21 -8.28
CA THR A 817 -11.14 7.15 -8.80
C THR A 817 -10.26 7.67 -9.93
N ALA A 818 -9.02 8.06 -9.58
CA ALA A 818 -7.97 8.35 -10.55
C ALA A 818 -7.12 7.09 -10.77
N LEU A 819 -7.26 6.52 -11.98
CA LEU A 819 -6.36 5.54 -12.59
C LEU A 819 -5.48 6.26 -13.63
#